data_AF-A0AA39YBH5-F1
#
_entry.id   AF-A0AA39YBH5-F1
#
_cell.length_a   1.000
_cell.length_b   1.000
_cell.length_c   1.000
_cell.angle_alpha   90.00
_cell.angle_beta   90.00
_cell.angle_gamma   90.00
#
_symmetry.space_group_name_H-M   'P 1'
#
loop_
_entity.id
_entity.type
_entity.pdbx_description
1 polymer ?
#
loop_
_entity_poly.entity_id
_entity_poly.type
_entity_poly.pdbx_seq_one_letter_code
_entity_poly.pdbx_strand_id
1 'polypeptide(L)'
;MVEPIETRNFFPTLRRNATPTSCGSTVVSYTSDLGSGPILTLIHGYPQSAFIWRHIVPSLLPKVSLFIPELPGYGTPSLTSHSKRAIGTALLETLTCTIPCHPSSPRPLILGGHDRGARICHRLAVDQADLPPSLRLVGTILLDIVPTKTQWDKFTNPDVAAGYFHWPLLANVEIATEMIMGYGGGKWARLANERLVGRSEEARARLRSDEAVEVYAELFEKEETIRCSCEDYRSGAVVEYREQEEDQKAGRKIGVPVVVIWFTATKMAPDDDTLAQSHTNADYDLSTPIDPNAIGLRQKLPGYGDAHFSLFMRKLFIKALGYSEDALSRPIVGVVNTYSSFNPCHANVPQLLDAVKRGVQLSGGLAIDFPTISLHESFSSPTSMYLRNLMSMDTEEMIQAQPVDAVVLIGGCDKTTPAQLMGGISANKPIIHLVTGPMMPGSYQGVRIGACTDCRNNWAKFRAGTLDIEDISALNEELAPTGGTCGVMGTASTMACILVALGMMPIHGATAPAVSSARLRIAESTGTHAVQLAKTQLRPQTLLTRDSFLNAITVLQAIGGSTNAIVHLMAIANRHPAVAGTITLDTVDEIGRTTPLLVDLKPSGDNYMTDFHNAGGMLALLHELKPLLHLSALTITGRTLGEDLSLTPYRPFPSTIIRPFASPLYPSSSLIVLRGNLAPGGAVMKASASKYTHLLHHRGPCVVFTSPSDMAARIDSPTLNVTPSSILLLQSIGPVGNPGMPEAGLIPIPRKLAAQGVQDMLRISDGRMSGTAGGTIILHVSPESADPSSTFGIVRDGDIIVCDATARSITLEVDDGEIRRRKAEREQRAASGTETWETRRRVRGYRGLYMREVNQAEEGADFGFLTAAGPVPGVSRAEEGGGGGGVSD
;
A
#
# COMPACT_ATOMS: atom_id res chain seq x y z
N MET A 1 -52.12 -6.64 -39.75
CA MET A 1 -51.79 -8.06 -39.47
C MET A 1 -50.28 -8.17 -39.58
N VAL A 2 -49.59 -8.51 -38.50
CA VAL A 2 -48.14 -8.75 -38.53
C VAL A 2 -47.93 -10.02 -39.36
N GLU A 3 -47.05 -9.96 -40.35
CA GLU A 3 -46.69 -11.11 -41.17
C GLU A 3 -46.10 -12.22 -40.27
N PRO A 4 -46.52 -13.50 -40.42
CA PRO A 4 -45.96 -14.59 -39.64
C PRO A 4 -44.43 -14.63 -39.72
N ILE A 5 -43.77 -14.89 -38.60
CA ILE A 5 -42.30 -14.85 -38.52
C ILE A 5 -41.62 -15.78 -39.53
N GLU A 6 -42.29 -16.86 -39.93
CA GLU A 6 -41.81 -17.86 -40.89
C GLU A 6 -41.80 -17.36 -42.33
N THR A 7 -42.58 -16.33 -42.65
CA THR A 7 -42.64 -15.74 -43.99
C THR A 7 -41.98 -14.36 -44.05
N ARG A 8 -41.79 -13.73 -42.88
CA ARG A 8 -41.18 -12.40 -42.74
C ARG A 8 -39.80 -12.33 -43.40
N ASN A 9 -39.58 -11.29 -44.20
CA ASN A 9 -38.24 -10.97 -44.71
C ASN A 9 -37.49 -10.10 -43.69
N PHE A 10 -36.52 -10.69 -42.99
CA PHE A 10 -35.68 -9.99 -42.02
C PHE A 10 -34.77 -8.91 -42.61
N PHE A 11 -34.50 -8.99 -43.92
CA PHE A 11 -33.60 -8.08 -44.62
C PHE A 11 -34.28 -7.56 -45.90
N PRO A 12 -35.01 -6.42 -45.84
CA PRO A 12 -35.74 -5.89 -46.99
C PRO A 12 -34.88 -5.64 -48.24
N THR A 13 -33.58 -5.41 -48.06
CA THR A 13 -32.60 -5.18 -49.13
C THR A 13 -31.98 -6.46 -49.70
N LEU A 14 -32.29 -7.63 -49.14
CA LEU A 14 -31.81 -8.93 -49.60
C LEU A 14 -32.95 -9.74 -50.21
N ARG A 15 -32.58 -10.64 -51.14
CA ARG A 15 -33.53 -11.61 -51.69
C ARG A 15 -33.71 -12.74 -50.68
N ARG A 16 -34.93 -12.92 -50.17
CA ARG A 16 -35.32 -14.09 -49.38
C ARG A 16 -35.59 -15.27 -50.32
N ASN A 17 -34.94 -16.40 -50.09
CA ASN A 17 -35.09 -17.64 -50.83
C ASN A 17 -35.54 -18.75 -49.87
N ALA A 18 -36.36 -19.67 -50.35
CA ALA A 18 -36.66 -20.93 -49.69
C ALA A 18 -36.28 -22.05 -50.66
N THR A 19 -35.22 -22.78 -50.34
CA THR A 19 -34.60 -23.73 -51.28
C THR A 19 -34.70 -25.14 -50.71
N PRO A 20 -35.39 -26.07 -51.40
CA PRO A 20 -35.35 -27.48 -51.08
C PRO A 20 -33.94 -28.02 -51.25
N THR A 21 -33.47 -28.83 -50.30
CA THR A 21 -32.15 -29.47 -50.35
C THR A 21 -32.27 -30.98 -50.56
N SER A 22 -31.22 -31.59 -51.08
CA SER A 22 -31.11 -33.03 -51.35
C SER A 22 -31.39 -33.92 -50.13
N CYS A 23 -31.21 -33.39 -48.93
CA CYS A 23 -31.48 -34.05 -47.65
C CYS A 23 -32.94 -33.91 -47.16
N GLY A 24 -33.84 -33.34 -47.97
CA GLY A 24 -35.28 -33.28 -47.72
C GLY A 24 -35.73 -32.12 -46.83
N SER A 25 -34.84 -31.16 -46.50
CA SER A 25 -35.18 -29.94 -45.79
C SER A 25 -35.39 -28.77 -46.75
N THR A 26 -35.97 -27.68 -46.27
CA THR A 26 -36.02 -26.40 -46.97
C THR A 26 -35.23 -25.37 -46.16
N VAL A 27 -34.14 -24.86 -46.75
CA VAL A 27 -33.32 -23.82 -46.13
C VAL A 27 -33.83 -22.46 -46.56
N VAL A 28 -34.15 -21.61 -45.59
CA VAL A 28 -34.42 -20.19 -45.83
C VAL A 28 -33.09 -19.45 -45.84
N SER A 29 -32.86 -18.59 -46.83
CA SER A 29 -31.66 -17.77 -46.91
C SER A 29 -31.94 -16.38 -47.46
N TYR A 30 -31.09 -15.42 -47.08
CA TYR A 30 -31.11 -14.05 -47.57
C TYR A 30 -29.83 -13.79 -48.36
N THR A 31 -29.98 -13.41 -49.63
CA THR A 31 -28.83 -13.30 -50.54
C THR A 31 -28.73 -11.95 -51.23
N SER A 32 -27.48 -11.53 -51.46
CA SER A 32 -27.10 -10.49 -52.42
C SER A 32 -25.92 -11.00 -53.24
N ASP A 33 -25.90 -10.66 -54.54
CA ASP A 33 -24.76 -10.97 -55.41
C ASP A 33 -24.24 -9.70 -56.08
N LEU A 34 -22.98 -9.37 -55.83
CA LEU A 34 -22.26 -8.24 -56.42
C LEU A 34 -21.47 -8.65 -57.69
N GLY A 35 -21.72 -9.84 -58.25
CA GLY A 35 -20.92 -10.37 -59.35
C GLY A 35 -19.65 -11.04 -58.85
N SER A 36 -18.58 -11.14 -59.66
CA SER A 36 -17.45 -12.09 -59.50
C SER A 36 -16.59 -12.03 -58.22
N GLY A 37 -16.91 -11.17 -57.25
CA GLY A 37 -16.23 -11.07 -55.95
C GLY A 37 -16.49 -12.26 -55.01
N PRO A 38 -15.86 -12.24 -53.82
CA PRO A 38 -16.10 -13.29 -52.82
C PRO A 38 -17.54 -13.30 -52.32
N ILE A 39 -18.01 -14.49 -51.94
CA ILE A 39 -19.25 -14.70 -51.20
C ILE A 39 -18.89 -14.85 -49.73
N LEU A 40 -19.46 -14.04 -48.86
CA LEU A 40 -19.33 -14.16 -47.41
C LEU A 40 -20.57 -14.84 -46.85
N THR A 41 -20.39 -15.98 -46.17
CA THR A 41 -21.46 -16.57 -45.38
C THR A 41 -21.56 -15.88 -44.03
N LEU A 42 -22.79 -15.70 -43.54
CA LEU A 42 -23.07 -15.20 -42.19
C LEU A 42 -24.02 -16.16 -41.49
N ILE A 43 -23.45 -17.22 -40.92
CA ILE A 43 -24.22 -18.30 -40.29
C ILE A 43 -24.41 -17.98 -38.81
N HIS A 44 -25.67 -17.86 -38.36
CA HIS A 44 -25.99 -17.53 -36.97
C HIS A 44 -25.77 -18.72 -36.01
N GLY A 45 -25.97 -18.47 -34.71
CA GLY A 45 -25.85 -19.48 -33.66
C GLY A 45 -27.06 -19.54 -32.74
N TYR A 46 -26.90 -20.18 -31.59
CA TYR A 46 -27.95 -20.39 -30.60
C TYR A 46 -28.07 -19.20 -29.63
N PRO A 47 -29.28 -18.87 -29.13
CA PRO A 47 -30.61 -19.27 -29.58
C PRO A 47 -31.18 -18.20 -30.53
N GLN A 48 -30.42 -17.87 -31.58
CA GLN A 48 -30.69 -16.73 -32.45
C GLN A 48 -31.11 -17.20 -33.85
N SER A 49 -31.59 -16.28 -34.68
CA SER A 49 -31.86 -16.49 -36.11
C SER A 49 -30.90 -15.68 -36.99
N ALA A 50 -31.04 -15.76 -38.31
CA ALA A 50 -30.27 -14.94 -39.25
C ALA A 50 -30.35 -13.44 -38.92
N PHE A 51 -31.41 -12.98 -38.26
CA PHE A 51 -31.60 -11.59 -37.87
C PHE A 51 -30.54 -11.04 -36.89
N ILE A 52 -29.66 -11.87 -36.31
CA ILE A 52 -28.49 -11.38 -35.56
C ILE A 52 -27.62 -10.42 -36.39
N TRP A 53 -27.56 -10.61 -37.70
CA TRP A 53 -26.67 -9.86 -38.58
C TRP A 53 -27.21 -8.49 -39.01
N ARG A 54 -28.43 -8.11 -38.61
CA ARG A 54 -29.14 -6.89 -39.01
C ARG A 54 -28.34 -5.59 -38.97
N HIS A 55 -27.44 -5.43 -37.99
CA HIS A 55 -26.64 -4.22 -37.87
C HIS A 55 -25.40 -4.21 -38.77
N ILE A 56 -24.89 -5.37 -39.18
CA ILE A 56 -23.67 -5.46 -39.99
C ILE A 56 -23.99 -5.56 -41.48
N VAL A 57 -25.16 -6.10 -41.83
CA VAL A 57 -25.58 -6.27 -43.22
C VAL A 57 -25.52 -4.95 -44.01
N PRO A 58 -26.07 -3.81 -43.53
CA PRO A 58 -25.97 -2.54 -44.25
C PRO A 58 -24.53 -2.13 -44.61
N SER A 59 -23.58 -2.42 -43.72
CA SER A 59 -22.16 -2.08 -43.89
C SER A 59 -21.40 -3.04 -44.82
N LEU A 60 -21.93 -4.26 -45.01
CA LEU A 60 -21.32 -5.31 -45.83
C LEU A 60 -21.91 -5.39 -47.24
N LEU A 61 -23.19 -5.06 -47.40
CA LEU A 61 -23.91 -5.05 -48.68
C LEU A 61 -23.14 -4.40 -49.84
N PRO A 62 -22.46 -3.25 -49.70
CA PRO A 62 -21.73 -2.64 -50.81
C PRO A 62 -20.35 -3.25 -51.07
N LYS A 63 -19.91 -4.23 -50.27
CA LYS A 63 -18.51 -4.72 -50.25
C LYS A 63 -18.35 -6.16 -50.70
N VAL A 64 -19.35 -7.01 -50.47
CA VAL A 64 -19.24 -8.46 -50.70
C VAL A 64 -20.60 -9.07 -51.01
N SER A 65 -20.64 -10.14 -51.82
CA SER A 65 -21.86 -10.94 -52.00
C SER A 65 -22.18 -11.63 -50.68
N LEU A 66 -23.42 -11.54 -50.19
CA LEU A 66 -23.81 -12.10 -48.90
C LEU A 66 -24.67 -13.34 -49.09
N PHE A 67 -24.37 -14.36 -48.28
CA PHE A 67 -25.22 -15.53 -48.08
C PHE A 67 -25.54 -15.66 -46.59
N ILE A 68 -26.76 -15.36 -46.18
CA ILE A 68 -27.19 -15.37 -44.78
C ILE A 68 -28.29 -16.42 -44.62
N PRO A 69 -27.98 -17.66 -44.22
CA PRO A 69 -28.97 -18.70 -44.05
C PRO A 69 -29.60 -18.67 -42.65
N GLU A 70 -30.85 -19.14 -42.55
CA GLU A 70 -31.36 -19.72 -41.31
C GLU A 70 -30.79 -21.13 -41.13
N LEU A 71 -30.46 -21.49 -39.89
CA LEU A 71 -30.07 -22.85 -39.55
C LEU A 71 -31.29 -23.77 -39.62
N PRO A 72 -31.21 -24.91 -40.34
CA PRO A 72 -32.27 -25.92 -40.34
C PRO A 72 -32.66 -26.32 -38.92
N GLY A 73 -33.96 -26.27 -38.62
CA GLY A 73 -34.49 -26.55 -37.29
C GLY A 73 -34.46 -25.37 -36.31
N TYR A 74 -33.94 -24.19 -36.67
CA TYR A 74 -34.00 -22.96 -35.85
C TYR A 74 -35.10 -22.02 -36.34
N GLY A 75 -36.32 -22.55 -36.52
CA GLY A 75 -37.44 -21.82 -37.11
C GLY A 75 -37.77 -22.18 -38.56
N THR A 76 -36.98 -23.06 -39.18
CA THR A 76 -37.24 -23.65 -40.51
C THR A 76 -37.26 -25.19 -40.41
N PRO A 77 -37.86 -25.91 -41.39
CA PRO A 77 -37.99 -27.37 -41.32
C PRO A 77 -36.67 -28.10 -41.03
N SER A 78 -36.72 -29.09 -40.15
CA SER A 78 -35.54 -29.85 -39.71
C SER A 78 -34.88 -30.69 -40.82
N LEU A 79 -33.62 -31.07 -40.59
CA LEU A 79 -32.91 -32.11 -41.32
C LEU A 79 -33.11 -33.49 -40.66
N THR A 80 -32.84 -34.56 -41.41
CA THR A 80 -32.76 -35.93 -40.88
C THR A 80 -31.48 -36.19 -40.08
N SER A 81 -30.43 -35.39 -40.30
CA SER A 81 -29.16 -35.43 -39.56
C SER A 81 -28.78 -34.04 -39.08
N HIS A 82 -28.37 -33.96 -37.81
CA HIS A 82 -28.00 -32.71 -37.13
C HIS A 82 -26.48 -32.53 -37.00
N SER A 83 -25.67 -33.32 -37.72
CA SER A 83 -24.21 -33.12 -37.71
C SER A 83 -23.82 -31.82 -38.39
N LYS A 84 -22.70 -31.23 -37.96
CA LYS A 84 -22.17 -29.99 -38.54
C LYS A 84 -21.88 -30.12 -40.03
N ARG A 85 -21.43 -31.31 -40.45
CA ARG A 85 -21.26 -31.67 -41.87
C ARG A 85 -22.58 -31.68 -42.63
N ALA A 86 -23.61 -32.37 -42.13
CA ALA A 86 -24.91 -32.45 -42.79
C ALA A 86 -25.58 -31.07 -42.94
N ILE A 87 -25.55 -30.27 -41.88
CA ILE A 87 -26.06 -28.89 -41.91
C ILE A 87 -25.23 -28.07 -42.90
N GLY A 88 -23.91 -28.11 -42.82
CA GLY A 88 -23.01 -27.37 -43.71
C GLY A 88 -23.23 -27.70 -45.19
N THR A 89 -23.39 -28.98 -45.54
CA THR A 89 -23.70 -29.42 -46.90
C THR A 89 -25.01 -28.83 -47.40
N ALA A 90 -26.08 -28.86 -46.58
CA ALA A 90 -27.37 -28.29 -46.95
C ALA A 90 -27.29 -26.77 -47.20
N LEU A 91 -26.49 -26.06 -46.38
CA LEU A 91 -26.25 -24.62 -46.55
C LEU A 91 -25.48 -24.31 -47.84
N LEU A 92 -24.45 -25.09 -48.16
CA LEU A 92 -23.66 -24.90 -49.38
C LEU A 92 -24.44 -25.27 -50.65
N GLU A 93 -25.27 -26.31 -50.60
CA GLU A 93 -26.21 -26.66 -51.69
C GLU A 93 -27.13 -25.46 -51.97
N THR A 94 -27.75 -24.92 -50.91
CA THR A 94 -28.62 -23.74 -50.99
C THR A 94 -27.89 -22.52 -51.54
N LEU A 95 -26.64 -22.30 -51.13
CA LEU A 95 -25.80 -21.21 -51.65
C LEU A 95 -25.61 -21.35 -53.16
N THR A 96 -25.24 -22.54 -53.64
CA THR A 96 -25.02 -22.77 -55.08
C THR A 96 -26.29 -22.69 -55.93
N CYS A 97 -27.47 -22.93 -55.34
CA CYS A 97 -28.75 -22.73 -56.01
C CYS A 97 -29.19 -21.26 -56.06
N THR A 98 -28.77 -20.44 -55.10
CA THR A 98 -29.26 -19.06 -54.92
C THR A 98 -28.31 -18.01 -55.47
N ILE A 99 -27.01 -18.30 -55.55
CA ILE A 99 -25.99 -17.44 -56.14
C ILE A 99 -25.33 -18.20 -57.31
N PRO A 100 -25.25 -17.63 -58.52
CA PRO A 100 -24.65 -18.31 -59.67
C PRO A 100 -23.17 -18.69 -59.44
N CYS A 101 -22.90 -19.99 -59.44
CA CYS A 101 -21.57 -20.57 -59.26
C CYS A 101 -21.33 -21.65 -60.33
N HIS A 102 -20.18 -21.64 -61.00
CA HIS A 102 -19.85 -22.61 -62.06
C HIS A 102 -18.53 -23.33 -61.78
N PRO A 103 -18.43 -24.66 -61.98
CA PRO A 103 -17.19 -25.42 -61.77
C PRO A 103 -16.00 -24.94 -62.61
N SER A 104 -16.25 -24.38 -63.80
CA SER A 104 -15.19 -23.82 -64.67
C SER A 104 -14.65 -22.47 -64.17
N SER A 105 -15.34 -21.80 -63.24
CA SER A 105 -14.90 -20.55 -62.62
C SER A 105 -15.36 -20.53 -61.15
N PRO A 106 -14.64 -21.26 -60.26
CA PRO A 106 -15.07 -21.40 -58.88
C PRO A 106 -15.10 -20.05 -58.15
N ARG A 107 -16.24 -19.71 -57.56
CA ARG A 107 -16.44 -18.45 -56.84
C ARG A 107 -15.65 -18.46 -55.53
N PRO A 108 -14.89 -17.39 -55.19
CA PRO A 108 -14.24 -17.30 -53.89
C PRO A 108 -15.28 -17.29 -52.76
N LEU A 109 -15.05 -18.08 -51.72
CA LEU A 109 -15.94 -18.23 -50.56
C LEU A 109 -15.19 -17.86 -49.28
N ILE A 110 -15.80 -17.03 -48.45
CA ILE A 110 -15.38 -16.76 -47.07
C ILE A 110 -16.44 -17.32 -46.14
N LEU A 111 -16.06 -18.31 -45.33
CA LEU A 111 -16.98 -18.92 -44.37
C LEU A 111 -17.04 -18.08 -43.09
N GLY A 112 -18.13 -17.37 -42.83
CA GLY A 112 -18.32 -16.57 -41.62
C GLY A 112 -19.46 -17.12 -40.76
N GLY A 113 -19.22 -17.22 -39.45
CA GLY A 113 -20.26 -17.66 -38.53
C GLY A 113 -20.07 -17.24 -37.09
N HIS A 114 -21.16 -17.27 -36.32
CA HIS A 114 -21.20 -16.98 -34.88
C HIS A 114 -21.69 -18.21 -34.11
N ASP A 115 -21.06 -18.50 -32.96
CA ASP A 115 -21.45 -19.59 -32.06
C ASP A 115 -21.64 -20.94 -32.81
N ARG A 116 -22.84 -21.54 -32.85
CA ARG A 116 -23.09 -22.81 -33.59
C ARG A 116 -22.79 -22.68 -35.09
N GLY A 117 -23.01 -21.51 -35.68
CA GLY A 117 -22.67 -21.22 -37.07
C GLY A 117 -21.16 -21.19 -37.30
N ALA A 118 -20.40 -20.64 -36.36
CA ALA A 118 -18.94 -20.68 -36.40
C ALA A 118 -18.41 -22.13 -36.36
N ARG A 119 -19.10 -23.03 -35.64
CA ARG A 119 -18.74 -24.47 -35.59
C ARG A 119 -19.00 -25.19 -36.91
N ILE A 120 -20.03 -24.79 -37.64
CA ILE A 120 -20.30 -25.27 -39.00
C ILE A 120 -19.18 -24.77 -39.93
N CYS A 121 -18.83 -23.48 -39.86
CA CYS A 121 -17.73 -22.91 -40.63
C CYS A 121 -16.39 -23.61 -40.33
N HIS A 122 -16.12 -23.94 -39.07
CA HIS A 122 -14.94 -24.71 -38.69
C HIS A 122 -14.92 -26.08 -39.37
N ARG A 123 -16.00 -26.87 -39.25
CA ARG A 123 -16.10 -28.19 -39.87
C ARG A 123 -15.91 -28.13 -41.39
N LEU A 124 -16.60 -27.22 -42.08
CA LEU A 124 -16.47 -27.02 -43.53
C LEU A 124 -15.07 -26.56 -43.96
N ALA A 125 -14.37 -25.78 -43.13
CA ALA A 125 -13.02 -25.32 -43.42
C ALA A 125 -11.96 -26.41 -43.21
N VAL A 126 -12.18 -27.35 -42.29
CA VAL A 126 -11.39 -28.57 -42.14
C VAL A 126 -11.65 -29.51 -43.32
N ASP A 127 -12.92 -29.68 -43.69
CA ASP A 127 -13.37 -30.51 -44.81
C ASP A 127 -13.30 -29.76 -46.17
N GLN A 128 -12.36 -28.82 -46.34
CA GLN A 128 -12.31 -27.95 -47.53
C GLN A 128 -12.19 -28.71 -48.87
N ALA A 129 -11.70 -29.95 -48.84
CA ALA A 129 -11.62 -30.83 -50.01
C ALA A 129 -12.99 -31.35 -50.46
N ASP A 130 -13.98 -31.35 -49.57
CA ASP A 130 -15.34 -31.83 -49.82
C ASP A 130 -16.30 -30.69 -50.26
N LEU A 131 -15.78 -29.47 -50.44
CA LEU A 131 -16.57 -28.34 -50.91
C LEU A 131 -17.02 -28.52 -52.37
N PRO A 132 -18.20 -27.99 -52.76
CA PRO A 132 -18.65 -28.02 -54.15
C PRO A 132 -17.58 -27.46 -55.10
N PRO A 133 -17.28 -28.11 -56.24
CA PRO A 133 -16.25 -27.64 -57.19
C PRO A 133 -16.50 -26.23 -57.76
N SER A 134 -17.73 -25.73 -57.66
CA SER A 134 -18.12 -24.37 -58.06
C SER A 134 -17.74 -23.29 -57.04
N LEU A 135 -17.19 -23.67 -55.88
CA LEU A 135 -16.77 -22.78 -54.80
C LEU A 135 -15.28 -23.03 -54.47
N ARG A 136 -14.57 -21.97 -54.10
CA ARG A 136 -13.19 -22.05 -53.63
C ARG A 136 -13.06 -21.30 -52.31
N LEU A 137 -12.78 -22.01 -51.23
CA LEU A 137 -12.56 -21.41 -49.93
C LEU A 137 -11.29 -20.53 -49.96
N VAL A 138 -11.42 -19.28 -49.52
CA VAL A 138 -10.30 -18.32 -49.46
C VAL A 138 -10.06 -17.74 -48.06
N GLY A 139 -10.97 -18.00 -47.13
CA GLY A 139 -10.82 -17.60 -45.72
C GLY A 139 -11.99 -18.08 -44.87
N THR A 140 -11.81 -18.02 -43.55
CA THR A 140 -12.87 -18.32 -42.58
C THR A 140 -12.84 -17.34 -41.41
N ILE A 141 -14.01 -16.98 -40.89
CA ILE A 141 -14.23 -16.04 -39.80
C ILE A 141 -15.04 -16.75 -38.72
N LEU A 142 -14.43 -16.96 -37.55
CA LEU A 142 -15.02 -17.67 -36.42
C LEU A 142 -15.27 -16.69 -35.27
N LEU A 143 -16.53 -16.41 -34.97
CA LEU A 143 -16.92 -15.47 -33.92
C LEU A 143 -17.34 -16.21 -32.63
N ASP A 144 -16.74 -15.81 -31.52
CA ASP A 144 -17.06 -16.24 -30.14
C ASP A 144 -17.06 -17.76 -29.90
N ILE A 145 -16.06 -18.47 -30.46
CA ILE A 145 -15.92 -19.92 -30.26
C ILE A 145 -14.46 -20.37 -29.99
N VAL A 146 -14.33 -21.44 -29.20
CA VAL A 146 -13.21 -22.40 -29.23
C VAL A 146 -13.66 -23.70 -29.91
N PRO A 147 -12.78 -24.59 -30.41
CA PRO A 147 -13.18 -25.88 -30.99
C PRO A 147 -14.13 -26.68 -30.08
N THR A 148 -15.04 -27.46 -30.67
CA THR A 148 -16.12 -28.15 -29.95
C THR A 148 -15.57 -29.15 -28.94
N LYS A 149 -14.55 -29.92 -29.32
CA LYS A 149 -13.86 -30.82 -28.41
C LYS A 149 -13.27 -30.06 -27.22
N THR A 150 -12.55 -28.97 -27.48
CA THR A 150 -11.94 -28.13 -26.44
C THR A 150 -12.98 -27.61 -25.44
N GLN A 151 -14.17 -27.22 -25.91
CA GLN A 151 -15.25 -26.79 -25.01
C GLN A 151 -15.74 -27.93 -24.12
N TRP A 152 -15.90 -29.13 -24.68
CA TRP A 152 -16.35 -30.30 -23.92
C TRP A 152 -15.31 -30.79 -22.90
N ASP A 153 -14.02 -30.77 -23.25
CA ASP A 153 -12.94 -31.13 -22.32
C ASP A 153 -12.90 -30.22 -21.08
N LYS A 154 -13.22 -28.93 -21.27
CA LYS A 154 -13.22 -27.92 -20.20
C LYS A 154 -14.39 -28.07 -19.21
N PHE A 155 -15.41 -28.88 -19.49
CA PHE A 155 -16.51 -29.11 -18.53
C PHE A 155 -16.11 -29.90 -17.28
N THR A 156 -14.87 -30.39 -17.22
CA THR A 156 -14.27 -30.91 -15.97
C THR A 156 -14.06 -29.81 -14.92
N ASN A 157 -13.95 -28.53 -15.33
CA ASN A 157 -13.89 -27.39 -14.44
C ASN A 157 -15.31 -26.97 -13.97
N PRO A 158 -15.59 -26.97 -12.65
CA PRO A 158 -16.91 -26.61 -12.12
C PRO A 158 -17.41 -25.20 -12.53
N ASP A 159 -16.51 -24.23 -12.64
CA ASP A 159 -16.88 -22.85 -13.02
C ASP A 159 -17.30 -22.78 -14.49
N VAL A 160 -16.64 -23.53 -15.37
CA VAL A 160 -16.99 -23.64 -16.78
C VAL A 160 -18.32 -24.38 -16.94
N ALA A 161 -18.51 -25.48 -16.21
CA ALA A 161 -19.76 -26.23 -16.20
C ALA A 161 -20.96 -25.40 -15.70
N ALA A 162 -20.77 -24.60 -14.65
CA ALA A 162 -21.80 -23.69 -14.14
C ALA A 162 -22.10 -22.54 -15.13
N GLY A 163 -21.06 -21.92 -15.70
CA GLY A 163 -21.19 -20.79 -16.62
C GLY A 163 -21.81 -21.15 -17.98
N TYR A 164 -21.55 -22.35 -18.47
CA TYR A 164 -22.02 -22.86 -19.77
C TYR A 164 -22.99 -24.05 -19.62
N PHE A 165 -23.75 -24.10 -18.53
CA PHE A 165 -24.67 -25.20 -18.17
C PHE A 165 -25.65 -25.64 -19.28
N HIS A 166 -26.00 -24.72 -20.20
CA HIS A 166 -26.90 -25.02 -21.31
C HIS A 166 -26.31 -26.05 -22.29
N TRP A 167 -24.99 -26.19 -22.39
CA TRP A 167 -24.36 -27.21 -23.23
C TRP A 167 -24.68 -28.65 -22.77
N PRO A 168 -24.32 -29.06 -21.54
CA PRO A 168 -24.68 -30.40 -21.06
C PRO A 168 -26.19 -30.59 -20.94
N LEU A 169 -26.96 -29.55 -20.61
CA LEU A 169 -28.42 -29.64 -20.58
C LEU A 169 -28.99 -29.95 -21.97
N LEU A 170 -28.73 -29.10 -22.97
CA LEU A 170 -29.30 -29.24 -24.32
C LEU A 170 -28.84 -30.51 -25.04
N ALA A 171 -27.67 -31.07 -24.68
CA ALA A 171 -27.24 -32.37 -25.19
C ALA A 171 -28.15 -33.54 -24.75
N ASN A 172 -28.96 -33.36 -23.70
CA ASN A 172 -29.96 -34.33 -23.24
C ASN A 172 -31.33 -34.04 -23.88
N VAL A 173 -31.47 -34.38 -25.17
CA VAL A 173 -32.58 -33.96 -26.04
C VAL A 173 -33.96 -34.13 -25.41
N GLU A 174 -34.31 -35.33 -24.93
CA GLU A 174 -35.66 -35.58 -24.42
C GLU A 174 -35.96 -34.76 -23.16
N ILE A 175 -35.01 -34.74 -22.21
CA ILE A 175 -35.18 -34.01 -20.95
C ILE A 175 -35.21 -32.51 -21.19
N ALA A 176 -34.28 -31.98 -21.98
CA ALA A 176 -34.18 -30.56 -22.24
C ALA A 176 -35.39 -30.04 -23.02
N THR A 177 -35.89 -30.81 -24.00
CA THR A 177 -37.07 -30.42 -24.77
C THR A 177 -38.29 -30.28 -23.87
N GLU A 178 -38.59 -31.31 -23.07
CA GLU A 178 -39.69 -31.28 -22.09
C GLU A 178 -39.55 -30.14 -21.07
N MET A 179 -38.34 -29.95 -20.51
CA MET A 179 -38.08 -28.88 -19.55
C MET A 179 -38.29 -27.48 -20.13
N ILE A 180 -37.81 -27.25 -21.34
CA ILE A 180 -37.93 -25.94 -22.01
C ILE A 180 -39.38 -25.69 -22.43
N MET A 181 -40.07 -26.71 -22.94
CA MET A 181 -41.51 -26.63 -23.24
C MET A 181 -42.31 -26.31 -21.98
N GLY A 182 -42.03 -26.97 -20.86
CA GLY A 182 -42.68 -26.70 -19.58
C GLY A 182 -42.37 -25.30 -19.02
N TYR A 183 -41.16 -24.77 -19.24
CA TYR A 183 -40.79 -23.41 -18.83
C TYR A 183 -41.38 -22.32 -19.74
N GLY A 184 -41.63 -22.65 -21.00
CA GLY A 184 -42.01 -21.74 -22.09
C GLY A 184 -40.81 -21.40 -22.96
N GLY A 185 -40.83 -21.86 -24.21
CA GLY A 185 -39.70 -21.76 -25.14
C GLY A 185 -39.29 -20.33 -25.45
N GLY A 186 -40.26 -19.42 -25.63
CA GLY A 186 -39.94 -18.00 -25.81
C GLY A 186 -39.34 -17.38 -24.55
N LYS A 187 -39.77 -17.79 -23.34
CA LYS A 187 -39.14 -17.32 -22.09
C LYS A 187 -37.71 -17.81 -21.96
N TRP A 188 -37.46 -19.05 -22.35
CA TRP A 188 -36.13 -19.65 -22.38
C TRP A 188 -35.18 -18.87 -23.31
N ALA A 189 -35.61 -18.57 -24.53
CA ALA A 189 -34.82 -17.82 -25.49
C ALA A 189 -34.49 -16.39 -25.02
N ARG A 190 -35.44 -15.69 -24.38
CA ARG A 190 -35.19 -14.37 -23.77
C ARG A 190 -34.11 -14.45 -22.68
N LEU A 191 -34.28 -15.36 -21.72
CA LEU A 191 -33.34 -15.53 -20.61
C LEU A 191 -31.95 -15.95 -21.10
N ALA A 192 -31.88 -16.83 -22.10
CA ALA A 192 -30.63 -17.27 -22.69
C ALA A 192 -29.87 -16.09 -23.34
N ASN A 193 -30.54 -15.27 -24.16
CA ASN A 193 -29.90 -14.07 -24.74
C ASN A 193 -29.46 -13.06 -23.66
N GLU A 194 -30.26 -12.83 -22.61
CA GLU A 194 -29.89 -11.95 -21.49
C GLU A 194 -28.70 -12.46 -20.67
N ARG A 195 -28.57 -13.78 -20.50
CA ARG A 195 -27.41 -14.37 -19.83
C ARG A 195 -26.15 -14.31 -20.70
N LEU A 196 -26.28 -14.58 -22.00
CA LEU A 196 -25.15 -14.69 -22.92
C LEU A 196 -24.54 -13.32 -23.29
N VAL A 197 -25.33 -12.23 -23.29
CA VAL A 197 -24.83 -10.87 -23.58
C VAL A 197 -23.89 -10.30 -22.49
N GLY A 198 -23.84 -10.91 -21.30
CA GLY A 198 -22.94 -10.52 -20.22
C GLY A 198 -23.41 -9.30 -19.42
N ARG A 199 -22.45 -8.57 -18.80
CA ARG A 199 -22.70 -7.44 -17.88
C ARG A 199 -22.64 -6.05 -18.52
N SER A 200 -22.35 -5.94 -19.82
CA SER A 200 -22.27 -4.64 -20.52
C SER A 200 -23.68 -4.06 -20.71
N GLU A 201 -23.91 -2.87 -20.15
CA GLU A 201 -25.20 -2.18 -20.28
C GLU A 201 -25.45 -1.71 -21.71
N GLU A 202 -24.40 -1.33 -22.44
CA GLU A 202 -24.47 -0.96 -23.87
C GLU A 202 -24.88 -2.15 -24.74
N ALA A 203 -24.31 -3.34 -24.49
CA ALA A 203 -24.67 -4.55 -25.21
C ALA A 203 -26.12 -4.99 -24.90
N ARG A 204 -26.55 -4.86 -23.64
CA ARG A 204 -27.94 -5.11 -23.22
C ARG A 204 -28.93 -4.11 -23.80
N ALA A 205 -28.55 -2.84 -23.92
CA ALA A 205 -29.36 -1.82 -24.57
C ALA A 205 -29.51 -2.13 -26.07
N ARG A 206 -28.41 -2.48 -26.75
CA ARG A 206 -28.42 -2.88 -28.16
C ARG A 206 -29.29 -4.12 -28.41
N LEU A 207 -29.15 -5.15 -27.56
CA LEU A 207 -29.96 -6.37 -27.64
C LEU A 207 -31.47 -6.08 -27.56
N ARG A 208 -31.86 -5.07 -26.77
CA ARG A 208 -33.26 -4.67 -26.55
C ARG A 208 -33.79 -3.62 -27.53
N SER A 209 -32.94 -3.07 -28.40
CA SER A 209 -33.26 -1.87 -29.18
C SER A 209 -34.15 -2.08 -30.40
N ASP A 210 -34.33 -3.31 -30.87
CA ASP A 210 -34.93 -3.60 -32.19
C ASP A 210 -35.68 -4.92 -32.27
N GLU A 211 -36.28 -5.34 -31.16
CA GLU A 211 -37.16 -6.53 -31.05
C GLU A 211 -36.52 -7.86 -31.49
N ALA A 212 -35.22 -7.91 -31.72
CA ALA A 212 -34.55 -9.11 -32.20
C ALA A 212 -34.71 -10.29 -31.23
N VAL A 213 -34.72 -10.01 -29.92
CA VAL A 213 -35.00 -11.03 -28.91
C VAL A 213 -36.41 -11.60 -29.01
N GLU A 214 -37.40 -10.80 -29.40
CA GLU A 214 -38.78 -11.27 -29.59
C GLU A 214 -38.90 -12.13 -30.84
N VAL A 215 -38.19 -11.78 -31.91
CA VAL A 215 -38.04 -12.64 -33.10
C VAL A 215 -37.46 -14.00 -32.69
N TYR A 216 -36.39 -14.03 -31.90
CA TYR A 216 -35.80 -15.29 -31.44
C TYR A 216 -36.74 -16.07 -30.51
N ALA A 217 -37.46 -15.36 -29.63
CA ALA A 217 -38.40 -15.97 -28.69
C ALA A 217 -39.58 -16.64 -29.39
N GLU A 218 -40.18 -15.98 -30.39
CA GLU A 218 -41.31 -16.51 -31.16
C GLU A 218 -40.93 -17.80 -31.91
N LEU A 219 -39.71 -17.88 -32.47
CA LEU A 219 -39.21 -19.11 -33.10
C LEU A 219 -39.08 -20.26 -32.09
N PHE A 220 -38.62 -19.96 -30.88
CA PHE A 220 -38.44 -20.95 -29.82
C PHE A 220 -39.74 -21.38 -29.13
N GLU A 221 -40.91 -20.78 -29.41
CA GLU A 221 -42.20 -21.30 -28.92
C GLU A 221 -42.58 -22.64 -29.57
N LYS A 222 -41.92 -23.02 -30.67
CA LYS A 222 -42.15 -24.30 -31.35
C LYS A 222 -41.30 -25.40 -30.73
N GLU A 223 -41.96 -26.49 -30.34
CA GLU A 223 -41.29 -27.71 -29.86
C GLU A 223 -40.24 -28.22 -30.85
N GLU A 224 -40.55 -28.20 -32.15
CA GLU A 224 -39.60 -28.62 -33.20
C GLU A 224 -38.31 -27.80 -33.14
N THR A 225 -38.40 -26.49 -32.89
CA THR A 225 -37.21 -25.61 -32.81
C THR A 225 -36.37 -25.91 -31.58
N ILE A 226 -37.02 -26.11 -30.43
CA ILE A 226 -36.35 -26.52 -29.20
C ILE A 226 -35.65 -27.86 -29.41
N ARG A 227 -36.38 -28.87 -29.90
CA ARG A 227 -35.86 -30.22 -30.12
C ARG A 227 -34.67 -30.21 -31.08
N CYS A 228 -34.77 -29.49 -32.20
CA CYS A 228 -33.67 -29.36 -33.16
C CYS A 228 -32.46 -28.64 -32.58
N SER A 229 -32.67 -27.61 -31.75
CA SER A 229 -31.57 -26.97 -31.04
C SER A 229 -30.86 -27.95 -30.10
N CYS A 230 -31.61 -28.74 -29.33
CA CYS A 230 -31.07 -29.79 -28.47
C CYS A 230 -30.30 -30.86 -29.27
N GLU A 231 -30.86 -31.28 -30.41
CA GLU A 231 -30.22 -32.24 -31.32
C GLU A 231 -28.88 -31.74 -31.86
N ASP A 232 -28.79 -30.45 -32.17
CA ASP A 232 -27.52 -29.83 -32.54
C ASP A 232 -26.49 -29.92 -31.39
N TYR A 233 -26.89 -29.61 -30.15
CA TYR A 233 -26.00 -29.78 -28.98
C TYR A 233 -25.61 -31.23 -28.74
N ARG A 234 -26.53 -32.20 -28.88
CA ARG A 234 -26.25 -33.64 -28.79
C ARG A 234 -25.25 -34.08 -29.84
N SER A 235 -25.41 -33.64 -31.08
CA SER A 235 -24.44 -33.89 -32.15
C SER A 235 -23.07 -33.30 -31.82
N GLY A 236 -23.04 -32.10 -31.23
CA GLY A 236 -21.83 -31.47 -30.72
C GLY A 236 -21.11 -32.29 -29.63
N ALA A 237 -21.87 -32.93 -28.74
CA ALA A 237 -21.33 -33.72 -27.62
C ALA A 237 -20.73 -35.06 -28.04
N VAL A 238 -21.28 -35.67 -29.09
CA VAL A 238 -20.92 -37.05 -29.48
C VAL A 238 -20.21 -37.12 -30.83
N VAL A 239 -20.82 -36.55 -31.86
CA VAL A 239 -20.34 -36.71 -33.25
C VAL A 239 -19.18 -35.75 -33.51
N GLU A 240 -19.42 -34.45 -33.37
CA GLU A 240 -18.40 -33.43 -33.65
C GLU A 240 -17.20 -33.53 -32.69
N TYR A 241 -17.43 -33.94 -31.44
CA TYR A 241 -16.35 -34.22 -30.49
C TYR A 241 -15.38 -35.28 -31.04
N ARG A 242 -15.91 -36.42 -31.52
CA ARG A 242 -15.12 -37.52 -32.06
C ARG A 242 -14.44 -37.14 -33.36
N GLU A 243 -15.15 -36.45 -34.26
CA GLU A 243 -14.58 -35.97 -35.52
C GLU A 243 -13.40 -35.02 -35.27
N GLN A 244 -13.52 -34.07 -34.34
CA GLN A 244 -12.41 -33.17 -33.98
C GLN A 244 -11.25 -33.89 -33.29
N GLU A 245 -11.53 -34.93 -32.51
CA GLU A 245 -10.48 -35.77 -31.93
C GLU A 245 -9.70 -36.52 -33.03
N GLU A 246 -10.40 -37.08 -34.01
CA GLU A 246 -9.80 -37.73 -35.17
C GLU A 246 -9.01 -36.74 -36.04
N ASP A 247 -9.54 -35.52 -36.27
CA ASP A 247 -8.84 -34.44 -36.97
C ASP A 247 -7.52 -34.10 -36.30
N GLN A 248 -7.54 -33.92 -34.98
CA GLN A 248 -6.35 -33.60 -34.19
C GLN A 248 -5.33 -34.73 -34.23
N LYS A 249 -5.77 -35.98 -34.10
CA LYS A 249 -4.89 -37.17 -34.23
C LYS A 249 -4.26 -37.28 -35.62
N ALA A 250 -5.02 -36.93 -36.67
CA ALA A 250 -4.54 -36.94 -38.05
C ALA A 250 -3.75 -35.67 -38.44
N GLY A 251 -3.64 -34.68 -37.54
CA GLY A 251 -2.99 -33.41 -37.84
C GLY A 251 -3.71 -32.56 -38.90
N ARG A 252 -5.00 -32.79 -39.12
CA ARG A 252 -5.82 -31.99 -40.05
C ARG A 252 -5.93 -30.56 -39.52
N LYS A 253 -5.71 -29.58 -40.41
CA LYS A 253 -5.75 -28.15 -40.10
C LYS A 253 -6.58 -27.41 -41.14
N ILE A 254 -7.12 -26.27 -40.76
CA ILE A 254 -7.73 -25.34 -41.72
C ILE A 254 -6.62 -24.78 -42.62
N GLY A 255 -6.75 -24.97 -43.93
CA GLY A 255 -5.73 -24.61 -44.92
C GLY A 255 -5.80 -23.19 -45.47
N VAL A 256 -6.73 -22.37 -44.97
CA VAL A 256 -6.96 -20.98 -45.39
C VAL A 256 -6.75 -20.00 -44.24
N PRO A 257 -6.55 -18.69 -44.52
CA PRO A 257 -6.52 -17.69 -43.47
C PRO A 257 -7.76 -17.74 -42.55
N VAL A 258 -7.51 -17.78 -41.24
CA VAL A 258 -8.54 -17.83 -40.20
C VAL A 258 -8.53 -16.52 -39.43
N VAL A 259 -9.66 -15.83 -39.37
CA VAL A 259 -9.89 -14.73 -38.43
C VAL A 259 -10.75 -15.24 -37.29
N VAL A 260 -10.22 -15.20 -36.07
CA VAL A 260 -11.00 -15.50 -34.87
C VAL A 260 -11.27 -14.20 -34.13
N ILE A 261 -12.53 -13.92 -33.81
CA ILE A 261 -12.93 -12.71 -33.07
C ILE A 261 -13.62 -13.13 -31.78
N TRP A 262 -13.11 -12.67 -30.65
CA TRP A 262 -13.65 -12.92 -29.31
C TRP A 262 -13.82 -11.62 -28.53
N PHE A 263 -14.73 -11.61 -27.56
CA PHE A 263 -15.14 -10.38 -26.86
C PHE A 263 -14.14 -9.91 -25.79
N THR A 264 -13.31 -10.80 -25.23
CA THR A 264 -12.23 -10.44 -24.28
C THR A 264 -11.10 -11.48 -24.27
N ALA A 265 -9.86 -11.05 -24.02
CA ALA A 265 -8.71 -11.94 -23.83
C ALA A 265 -8.88 -12.91 -22.63
N THR A 266 -9.79 -12.59 -21.70
CA THR A 266 -10.06 -13.34 -20.46
C THR A 266 -10.83 -14.65 -20.66
N LYS A 267 -11.66 -14.77 -21.71
CA LYS A 267 -12.47 -16.00 -21.92
C LYS A 267 -11.72 -17.13 -22.62
N MET A 268 -10.58 -16.81 -23.27
CA MET A 268 -9.72 -17.80 -23.92
C MET A 268 -8.59 -18.31 -23.05
N ALA A 269 -8.41 -17.84 -21.80
CA ALA A 269 -7.42 -18.42 -20.91
C ALA A 269 -7.64 -19.94 -20.85
N PRO A 270 -6.76 -20.74 -21.43
CA PRO A 270 -6.70 -22.15 -21.10
C PRO A 270 -6.22 -22.21 -19.65
N ASP A 271 -6.81 -23.08 -18.82
CA ASP A 271 -6.13 -23.64 -17.64
C ASP A 271 -4.95 -24.54 -18.09
N ASP A 272 -4.29 -24.18 -19.19
CA ASP A 272 -3.24 -24.94 -19.84
C ASP A 272 -2.32 -23.97 -20.58
N ASP A 273 -1.58 -23.20 -19.79
CA ASP A 273 -0.28 -22.65 -20.16
C ASP A 273 0.83 -23.73 -19.99
N THR A 274 0.45 -25.03 -19.98
CA THR A 274 1.40 -26.15 -19.90
C THR A 274 1.68 -26.84 -21.23
N LEU A 275 0.92 -26.64 -22.30
CA LEU A 275 1.21 -27.32 -23.57
C LEU A 275 1.04 -26.42 -24.82
N ALA A 276 2.16 -25.80 -25.19
CA ALA A 276 2.46 -25.23 -26.52
C ALA A 276 2.10 -23.76 -26.81
N GLN A 277 2.31 -22.85 -25.84
CA GLN A 277 3.30 -21.83 -26.18
C GLN A 277 4.63 -22.57 -26.35
N SER A 278 5.37 -22.31 -27.41
CA SER A 278 6.82 -22.29 -27.21
C SER A 278 7.02 -21.28 -26.09
N HIS A 279 7.22 -21.76 -24.86
CA HIS A 279 7.78 -20.97 -23.78
C HIS A 279 9.18 -20.57 -24.23
N THR A 280 9.28 -19.59 -25.14
CA THR A 280 10.30 -18.58 -24.96
C THR A 280 9.83 -17.85 -23.71
N ASN A 281 10.14 -18.43 -22.54
CA ASN A 281 10.10 -17.68 -21.30
C ASN A 281 10.94 -16.44 -21.60
N ALA A 282 10.30 -15.28 -21.74
CA ALA A 282 10.98 -14.08 -22.22
C ALA A 282 12.20 -13.75 -21.35
N ASP A 283 12.21 -14.20 -20.09
CA ASP A 283 13.34 -14.12 -19.17
C ASP A 283 14.60 -14.86 -19.67
N TYR A 284 14.44 -15.86 -20.55
CA TYR A 284 15.51 -16.68 -21.15
C TYR A 284 15.72 -16.38 -22.64
N ASP A 285 14.98 -15.43 -23.23
CA ASP A 285 15.26 -14.94 -24.57
C ASP A 285 16.45 -13.97 -24.54
N LEU A 286 17.64 -14.51 -24.81
CA LEU A 286 18.89 -13.74 -24.83
C LEU A 286 18.93 -12.66 -25.93
N SER A 287 17.99 -12.67 -26.89
CA SER A 287 17.90 -11.64 -27.92
C SER A 287 17.20 -10.37 -27.42
N THR A 288 16.49 -10.45 -26.30
CA THR A 288 15.76 -9.33 -25.70
C THR A 288 16.39 -8.97 -24.34
N PRO A 289 17.08 -7.82 -24.21
CA PRO A 289 17.65 -7.40 -22.93
C PRO A 289 16.58 -7.25 -21.85
N ILE A 290 16.89 -7.66 -20.62
CA ILE A 290 16.01 -7.42 -19.47
C ILE A 290 15.93 -5.93 -19.20
N ASP A 291 14.72 -5.38 -19.17
CA ASP A 291 14.47 -3.98 -18.89
C ASP A 291 14.97 -3.60 -17.48
N PRO A 292 15.90 -2.64 -17.34
CA PRO A 292 16.38 -2.17 -16.04
C PRO A 292 15.28 -1.55 -15.17
N ASN A 293 14.16 -1.11 -15.76
CA ASN A 293 12.99 -0.57 -15.07
C ASN A 293 11.87 -1.60 -14.85
N ALA A 294 12.13 -2.88 -15.12
CA ALA A 294 11.15 -3.94 -14.89
C ALA A 294 10.73 -4.02 -13.41
N ILE A 295 9.57 -4.64 -13.15
CA ILE A 295 9.03 -4.85 -11.81
C ILE A 295 9.30 -6.27 -11.31
N GLY A 296 9.06 -6.49 -10.01
CA GLY A 296 9.23 -7.79 -9.36
C GLY A 296 10.66 -8.30 -9.44
N LEU A 297 10.86 -9.59 -9.68
CA LEU A 297 12.19 -10.23 -9.68
C LEU A 297 13.18 -9.70 -10.73
N ARG A 298 12.71 -8.98 -11.74
CA ARG A 298 13.52 -8.49 -12.88
C ARG A 298 14.25 -7.19 -12.57
N GLN A 299 13.85 -6.48 -11.52
CA GLN A 299 14.46 -5.22 -11.13
C GLN A 299 15.80 -5.45 -10.42
N LYS A 300 16.74 -4.50 -10.56
CA LYS A 300 18.00 -4.44 -9.79
C LYS A 300 18.68 -5.81 -9.66
N LEU A 301 18.98 -6.43 -10.79
CA LEU A 301 19.61 -7.73 -10.81
C LEU A 301 21.04 -7.67 -10.23
N PRO A 302 21.54 -8.74 -9.59
CA PRO A 302 22.92 -8.78 -9.14
C PRO A 302 23.90 -8.56 -10.30
N GLY A 303 25.01 -7.88 -10.03
CA GLY A 303 26.01 -7.54 -11.05
C GLY A 303 26.92 -8.70 -11.44
N TYR A 304 26.39 -9.81 -11.96
CA TYR A 304 27.20 -10.92 -12.48
C TYR A 304 27.74 -10.67 -13.91
N GLY A 305 27.44 -9.51 -14.51
CA GLY A 305 27.81 -9.18 -15.89
C GLY A 305 26.86 -9.77 -16.95
N ASP A 306 25.91 -10.62 -16.55
CA ASP A 306 24.88 -11.21 -17.39
C ASP A 306 23.52 -11.09 -16.68
N ALA A 307 22.64 -10.25 -17.22
CA ALA A 307 21.32 -10.01 -16.63
C ALA A 307 20.42 -11.26 -16.68
N HIS A 308 20.46 -12.04 -17.77
CA HIS A 308 19.65 -13.25 -17.90
C HIS A 308 20.11 -14.32 -16.92
N PHE A 309 21.42 -14.52 -16.78
CA PHE A 309 21.97 -15.41 -15.75
C PHE A 309 21.61 -14.94 -14.33
N SER A 310 21.66 -13.63 -14.09
CA SER A 310 21.30 -13.04 -12.80
C SER A 310 19.84 -13.29 -12.43
N LEU A 311 18.93 -13.14 -13.41
CA LEU A 311 17.51 -13.44 -13.23
C LEU A 311 17.27 -14.95 -13.06
N PHE A 312 17.94 -15.78 -13.86
CA PHE A 312 17.91 -17.24 -13.72
C PHE A 312 18.30 -17.68 -12.31
N MET A 313 19.44 -17.20 -11.80
CA MET A 313 19.93 -17.52 -10.44
C MET A 313 18.93 -17.08 -9.36
N ARG A 314 18.38 -15.87 -9.47
CA ARG A 314 17.39 -15.37 -8.52
C ARG A 314 16.12 -16.23 -8.51
N LYS A 315 15.60 -16.59 -9.69
CA LYS A 315 14.42 -17.46 -9.83
C LYS A 315 14.68 -18.87 -9.32
N LEU A 316 15.87 -19.43 -9.59
CA LEU A 316 16.30 -20.73 -9.08
C LEU A 316 16.24 -20.77 -7.55
N PHE A 317 16.88 -19.81 -6.87
CA PHE A 317 16.96 -19.82 -5.41
C PHE A 317 15.63 -19.52 -4.73
N ILE A 318 14.82 -18.60 -5.25
CA ILE A 318 13.52 -18.30 -4.63
C ILE A 318 12.54 -19.48 -4.77
N LYS A 319 12.64 -20.26 -5.86
CA LYS A 319 11.84 -21.49 -6.04
C LYS A 319 12.17 -22.58 -5.02
N ALA A 320 13.34 -22.56 -4.38
CA ALA A 320 13.65 -23.47 -3.28
C ALA A 320 12.71 -23.26 -2.07
N LEU A 321 12.04 -22.11 -1.98
CA LEU A 321 10.99 -21.84 -0.98
C LEU A 321 9.59 -22.33 -1.41
N GLY A 322 9.45 -22.92 -2.60
CA GLY A 322 8.18 -23.49 -3.09
C GLY A 322 7.29 -22.53 -3.91
N TYR A 323 7.82 -21.40 -4.40
CA TYR A 323 7.04 -20.47 -5.23
C TYR A 323 6.88 -20.94 -6.68
N SER A 324 5.67 -20.79 -7.23
CA SER A 324 5.37 -21.02 -8.65
C SER A 324 5.76 -19.82 -9.52
N GLU A 325 5.89 -20.04 -10.84
CA GLU A 325 6.15 -18.94 -11.79
C GLU A 325 5.04 -17.87 -11.77
N ASP A 326 3.77 -18.27 -11.61
CA ASP A 326 2.65 -17.32 -11.45
C ASP A 326 2.90 -16.39 -10.26
N ALA A 327 3.21 -16.93 -9.08
CA ALA A 327 3.47 -16.13 -7.89
C ALA A 327 4.64 -15.15 -8.10
N LEU A 328 5.71 -15.62 -8.74
CA LEU A 328 6.91 -14.82 -9.03
C LEU A 328 6.69 -13.78 -10.14
N SER A 329 5.61 -13.88 -10.91
CA SER A 329 5.23 -12.88 -11.93
C SER A 329 4.46 -11.69 -11.36
N ARG A 330 3.93 -11.80 -10.13
CA ARG A 330 3.14 -10.76 -9.47
C ARG A 330 4.02 -9.63 -8.89
N PRO A 331 3.46 -8.43 -8.67
CA PRO A 331 4.16 -7.37 -7.95
C PRO A 331 4.59 -7.84 -6.56
N ILE A 332 5.85 -7.58 -6.21
CA ILE A 332 6.44 -8.00 -4.93
C ILE A 332 6.26 -6.88 -3.90
N VAL A 333 5.51 -7.17 -2.85
CA VAL A 333 5.40 -6.30 -1.68
C VAL A 333 6.35 -6.81 -0.60
N GLY A 334 7.38 -6.03 -0.33
CA GLY A 334 8.26 -6.25 0.82
C GLY A 334 7.54 -5.93 2.12
N VAL A 335 7.70 -6.74 3.16
CA VAL A 335 7.15 -6.44 4.50
C VAL A 335 8.27 -6.44 5.52
N VAL A 336 8.58 -5.26 6.07
CA VAL A 336 9.64 -5.13 7.06
C VAL A 336 9.20 -5.78 8.36
N ASN A 337 9.96 -6.78 8.81
CA ASN A 337 9.74 -7.49 10.06
C ASN A 337 10.63 -6.90 11.17
N THR A 338 9.99 -6.39 12.23
CA THR A 338 10.65 -5.81 13.41
C THR A 338 10.43 -6.62 14.69
N TYR A 339 9.94 -7.86 14.58
CA TYR A 339 9.76 -8.73 15.73
C TYR A 339 11.10 -9.02 16.44
N SER A 340 11.05 -9.05 17.77
CA SER A 340 12.14 -9.54 18.62
C SER A 340 11.58 -9.93 19.97
N SER A 341 12.07 -11.02 20.55
CA SER A 341 11.72 -11.41 21.92
C SER A 341 12.20 -10.41 22.98
N PHE A 342 13.17 -9.54 22.65
CA PHE A 342 13.57 -8.40 23.49
C PHE A 342 12.72 -7.15 23.27
N ASN A 343 11.68 -7.21 22.43
CA ASN A 343 10.87 -6.06 22.07
C ASN A 343 9.37 -6.33 22.28
N PRO A 344 8.86 -6.18 23.52
CA PRO A 344 7.44 -6.37 23.82
C PRO A 344 6.52 -5.38 23.09
N CYS A 345 7.04 -4.23 22.65
CA CYS A 345 6.29 -3.27 21.84
C CYS A 345 5.93 -3.81 20.44
N HIS A 346 6.64 -4.87 20.00
CA HIS A 346 6.50 -5.51 18.71
C HIS A 346 6.03 -6.98 18.84
N ALA A 347 5.49 -7.37 20.00
CA ALA A 347 5.07 -8.73 20.28
C ALA A 347 4.00 -9.25 19.30
N ASN A 348 3.14 -8.38 18.77
CA ASN A 348 2.08 -8.75 17.81
C ASN A 348 2.52 -8.73 16.35
N VAL A 349 3.78 -8.39 16.03
CA VAL A 349 4.28 -8.34 14.64
C VAL A 349 4.01 -9.63 13.85
N PRO A 350 4.20 -10.86 14.41
CA PRO A 350 3.86 -12.08 13.69
C PRO A 350 2.40 -12.10 13.17
N GLN A 351 1.44 -11.67 13.99
CA GLN A 351 0.03 -11.59 13.60
C GLN A 351 -0.22 -10.50 12.54
N LEU A 352 0.53 -9.39 12.61
CA LEU A 352 0.47 -8.33 11.61
C LEU A 352 1.03 -8.79 10.27
N LEU A 353 2.11 -9.57 10.26
CA LEU A 353 2.68 -10.15 9.04
C LEU A 353 1.66 -11.03 8.33
N ASP A 354 0.98 -11.92 9.06
CA ASP A 354 -0.06 -12.78 8.49
C ASP A 354 -1.23 -11.98 7.91
N ALA A 355 -1.65 -10.92 8.61
CA ALA A 355 -2.72 -10.03 8.14
C ALA A 355 -2.31 -9.23 6.90
N VAL A 356 -1.10 -8.66 6.87
CA VAL A 356 -0.56 -7.96 5.70
C VAL A 356 -0.45 -8.91 4.52
N LYS A 357 0.13 -10.11 4.72
CA LYS A 357 0.26 -11.15 3.68
C LYS A 357 -1.09 -11.49 3.07
N ARG A 358 -2.12 -11.68 3.90
CA ARG A 358 -3.49 -11.91 3.44
C ARG A 358 -4.00 -10.77 2.54
N GLY A 359 -3.84 -9.51 2.96
CA GLY A 359 -4.25 -8.34 2.17
C GLY A 359 -3.53 -8.22 0.83
N VAL A 360 -2.22 -8.46 0.82
CA VAL A 360 -1.40 -8.45 -0.42
C VAL A 360 -1.84 -9.54 -1.38
N GLN A 361 -1.98 -10.79 -0.88
CA GLN A 361 -2.34 -11.95 -1.70
C GLN A 361 -3.74 -11.81 -2.30
N LEU A 362 -4.72 -11.37 -1.51
CA LEU A 362 -6.09 -11.10 -1.99
C LEU A 362 -6.15 -10.00 -3.06
N SER A 363 -5.15 -9.13 -3.11
CA SER A 363 -5.07 -8.00 -4.06
C SER A 363 -4.22 -8.32 -5.30
N GLY A 364 -3.72 -9.55 -5.42
CA GLY A 364 -2.92 -10.01 -6.56
C GLY A 364 -1.43 -9.68 -6.48
N GLY A 365 -0.88 -9.43 -5.28
CA GLY A 365 0.56 -9.28 -5.06
C GLY A 365 1.20 -10.52 -4.43
N LEU A 366 2.54 -10.53 -4.39
CA LEU A 366 3.35 -11.49 -3.64
C LEU A 366 3.97 -10.79 -2.43
N ALA A 367 3.61 -11.21 -1.21
CA ALA A 367 4.20 -10.66 0.01
C ALA A 367 5.46 -11.43 0.41
N ILE A 368 6.58 -10.73 0.59
CA ILE A 368 7.83 -11.29 1.10
C ILE A 368 8.27 -10.46 2.30
N ASP A 369 8.29 -11.06 3.49
CA ASP A 369 8.80 -10.38 4.67
C ASP A 369 10.32 -10.55 4.81
N PHE A 370 10.98 -9.51 5.30
CA PHE A 370 12.42 -9.52 5.58
C PHE A 370 12.73 -8.73 6.86
N PRO A 371 13.74 -9.15 7.64
CA PRO A 371 14.04 -8.51 8.91
C PRO A 371 14.76 -7.17 8.72
N THR A 372 14.55 -6.28 9.69
CA THR A 372 15.44 -5.15 10.00
C THR A 372 15.77 -5.19 11.48
N ILE A 373 16.79 -4.46 11.94
CA ILE A 373 17.10 -4.44 13.37
C ILE A 373 15.90 -3.97 14.20
N SER A 374 15.65 -4.62 15.34
CA SER A 374 14.56 -4.28 16.24
C SER A 374 15.08 -3.44 17.40
N LEU A 375 14.41 -2.31 17.67
CA LEU A 375 14.80 -1.37 18.72
C LEU A 375 13.73 -1.31 19.80
N HIS A 376 14.10 -1.56 21.05
CA HIS A 376 13.26 -1.31 22.23
C HIS A 376 13.91 -0.28 23.15
N GLU A 377 13.14 0.71 23.60
CA GLU A 377 13.65 1.84 24.41
C GLU A 377 14.41 1.35 25.66
N SER A 378 13.78 0.53 26.50
CA SER A 378 14.33 0.11 27.79
C SER A 378 15.40 -1.00 27.71
N PHE A 379 15.58 -1.65 26.55
CA PHE A 379 16.57 -2.74 26.38
C PHE A 379 17.79 -2.29 25.58
N SER A 380 17.78 -1.09 24.99
CA SER A 380 18.90 -0.57 24.19
C SER A 380 19.88 0.20 25.07
N SER A 381 21.17 -0.10 24.97
CA SER A 381 22.25 0.62 25.65
C SER A 381 23.25 1.17 24.64
N PRO A 382 23.70 2.44 24.75
CA PRO A 382 23.38 3.40 25.81
C PRO A 382 21.96 3.98 25.76
N THR A 383 21.32 3.99 24.59
CA THR A 383 19.91 4.37 24.38
C THR A 383 19.46 3.90 22.99
N SER A 384 18.16 3.80 22.74
CA SER A 384 17.61 3.42 21.43
C SER A 384 17.87 4.47 20.34
N MET A 385 17.94 5.75 20.69
CA MET A 385 18.16 6.85 19.75
C MET A 385 19.53 6.77 19.09
N TYR A 386 20.53 6.25 19.82
CA TYR A 386 21.84 5.90 19.28
C TYR A 386 21.73 4.95 18.08
N LEU A 387 20.77 4.03 18.09
CA LEU A 387 20.58 3.01 17.05
C LEU A 387 19.57 3.41 15.96
N ARG A 388 18.85 4.55 16.10
CA ARG A 388 17.86 5.00 15.12
C ARG A 388 18.47 5.14 13.73
N ASN A 389 19.64 5.79 13.65
CA ASN A 389 20.30 6.06 12.35
C ASN A 389 20.84 4.76 11.74
N LEU A 390 21.28 3.81 12.58
CA LEU A 390 21.66 2.47 12.11
C LEU A 390 20.46 1.72 11.51
N MET A 391 19.31 1.74 12.18
CA MET A 391 18.09 1.12 11.67
C MET A 391 17.61 1.80 10.38
N SER A 392 17.79 3.11 10.27
CA SER A 392 17.47 3.85 9.05
C SER A 392 18.35 3.42 7.88
N MET A 393 19.67 3.28 8.08
CA MET A 393 20.59 2.74 7.06
C MET A 393 20.23 1.30 6.69
N ASP A 394 19.98 0.45 7.68
CA ASP A 394 19.54 -0.94 7.47
C ASP A 394 18.26 -1.00 6.64
N THR A 395 17.26 -0.17 6.98
CA THR A 395 16.02 -0.09 6.21
C THR A 395 16.25 0.38 4.79
N GLU A 396 17.04 1.45 4.61
CA GLU A 396 17.37 1.99 3.28
C GLU A 396 18.03 0.93 2.39
N GLU A 397 19.11 0.33 2.87
CA GLU A 397 19.89 -0.65 2.12
C GLU A 397 19.08 -1.92 1.84
N MET A 398 18.30 -2.41 2.82
CA MET A 398 17.47 -3.60 2.62
C MET A 398 16.35 -3.36 1.60
N ILE A 399 15.75 -2.17 1.55
CA ILE A 399 14.79 -1.82 0.49
C ILE A 399 15.50 -1.72 -0.86
N GLN A 400 16.69 -1.12 -0.90
CA GLN A 400 17.42 -0.93 -2.15
C GLN A 400 17.96 -2.24 -2.74
N ALA A 401 18.38 -3.18 -1.90
CA ALA A 401 19.01 -4.44 -2.29
C ALA A 401 17.99 -5.51 -2.74
N GLN A 402 16.73 -5.40 -2.32
CA GLN A 402 15.70 -6.40 -2.59
C GLN A 402 14.82 -6.02 -3.80
N PRO A 403 14.30 -7.01 -4.56
CA PRO A 403 13.45 -6.76 -5.72
C PRO A 403 12.00 -6.45 -5.32
N VAL A 404 11.80 -5.39 -4.56
CA VAL A 404 10.49 -4.98 -4.03
C VAL A 404 9.89 -3.81 -4.84
N ASP A 405 8.61 -3.93 -5.18
CA ASP A 405 7.85 -2.92 -5.93
C ASP A 405 7.16 -1.91 -5.02
N ALA A 406 6.77 -2.35 -3.82
CA ALA A 406 6.34 -1.51 -2.72
C ALA A 406 6.73 -2.16 -1.38
N VAL A 407 6.77 -1.38 -0.30
CA VAL A 407 7.19 -1.88 1.02
C VAL A 407 6.23 -1.45 2.12
N VAL A 408 5.80 -2.41 2.93
CA VAL A 408 5.10 -2.17 4.19
C VAL A 408 6.12 -2.06 5.31
N LEU A 409 6.19 -0.88 5.93
CA LEU A 409 7.11 -0.55 7.01
C LEU A 409 6.42 -0.76 8.37
N ILE A 410 6.69 -1.91 9.01
CA ILE A 410 6.13 -2.21 10.35
C ILE A 410 6.99 -1.55 11.43
N GLY A 411 6.49 -0.45 11.97
CA GLY A 411 7.05 0.28 13.11
C GLY A 411 6.19 0.12 14.37
N GLY A 412 6.64 0.70 15.47
CA GLY A 412 5.91 0.67 16.73
C GLY A 412 6.64 1.45 17.81
N CYS A 413 7.61 0.79 18.45
CA CYS A 413 8.43 1.36 19.52
C CYS A 413 9.10 2.66 19.06
N ASP A 414 9.30 3.60 20.00
CA ASP A 414 9.65 5.00 19.80
C ASP A 414 10.47 5.34 18.54
N LYS A 415 11.62 4.67 18.34
CA LYS A 415 12.59 5.04 17.29
C LYS A 415 12.41 4.25 15.99
N THR A 416 11.63 3.17 16.00
CA THR A 416 11.46 2.28 14.83
C THR A 416 10.69 2.97 13.70
N THR A 417 9.58 3.62 14.04
CA THR A 417 8.74 4.37 13.09
C THR A 417 9.51 5.46 12.33
N PRO A 418 10.20 6.41 13.00
CA PRO A 418 10.97 7.42 12.30
C PRO A 418 12.18 6.83 11.55
N ALA A 419 12.89 5.84 12.11
CA ALA A 419 14.02 5.22 11.42
C ALA A 419 13.62 4.59 10.08
N GLN A 420 12.51 3.86 10.06
CA GLN A 420 11.99 3.25 8.84
C GLN A 420 11.53 4.30 7.82
N LEU A 421 10.85 5.37 8.27
CA LEU A 421 10.44 6.44 7.37
C LEU A 421 11.64 7.15 6.76
N MET A 422 12.67 7.45 7.58
CA MET A 422 13.92 8.05 7.11
C MET A 422 14.58 7.19 6.02
N GLY A 423 14.76 5.88 6.28
CA GLY A 423 15.35 4.96 5.30
C GLY A 423 14.47 4.75 4.06
N GLY A 424 13.14 4.72 4.24
CA GLY A 424 12.18 4.56 3.15
C GLY A 424 12.13 5.78 2.22
N ILE A 425 12.24 7.01 2.74
CA ILE A 425 12.37 8.24 1.93
C ILE A 425 13.65 8.21 1.11
N SER A 426 14.78 7.83 1.73
CA SER A 426 16.08 7.74 1.05
C SER A 426 16.08 6.67 -0.05
N ALA A 427 15.54 5.47 0.22
CA ALA A 427 15.42 4.41 -0.77
C ALA A 427 14.41 4.73 -1.90
N ASN A 428 13.45 5.61 -1.62
CA ASN A 428 12.48 6.18 -2.55
C ASN A 428 11.69 5.16 -3.40
N LYS A 429 11.40 4.00 -2.82
CA LYS A 429 10.39 3.06 -3.33
C LYS A 429 9.00 3.43 -2.80
N PRO A 430 7.90 3.03 -3.45
CA PRO A 430 6.58 3.16 -2.84
C PRO A 430 6.56 2.48 -1.46
N ILE A 431 6.19 3.23 -0.42
CA ILE A 431 6.19 2.77 0.97
C ILE A 431 4.86 3.11 1.64
N ILE A 432 4.45 2.27 2.60
CA ILE A 432 3.30 2.51 3.46
C ILE A 432 3.61 2.04 4.88
N HIS A 433 3.22 2.81 5.89
CA HIS A 433 3.46 2.43 7.27
C HIS A 433 2.32 1.62 7.89
N LEU A 434 2.71 0.66 8.72
CA LEU A 434 1.85 -0.04 9.67
C LEU A 434 2.48 0.07 11.06
N VAL A 435 1.71 0.50 12.06
CA VAL A 435 2.17 0.49 13.46
C VAL A 435 1.62 -0.70 14.22
N THR A 436 2.37 -1.19 15.21
CA THR A 436 1.97 -2.29 16.08
C THR A 436 0.74 -1.97 16.92
N GLY A 437 0.56 -0.70 17.30
CA GLY A 437 -0.54 -0.19 18.10
C GLY A 437 -0.18 -0.05 19.58
N PRO A 438 -0.95 0.74 20.35
CA PRO A 438 -0.75 0.93 21.79
C PRO A 438 -1.22 -0.27 22.62
N MET A 439 -0.59 -0.45 23.78
CA MET A 439 -1.07 -1.31 24.86
C MET A 439 -2.43 -0.80 25.38
N MET A 440 -3.22 -1.72 25.94
CA MET A 440 -4.34 -1.34 26.78
C MET A 440 -3.86 -1.00 28.21
N PRO A 441 -4.53 -0.09 28.92
CA PRO A 441 -4.21 0.18 30.32
C PRO A 441 -4.59 -0.99 31.22
N GLY A 442 -3.83 -1.18 32.30
CA GLY A 442 -4.10 -2.14 33.38
C GLY A 442 -4.89 -1.51 34.52
N SER A 443 -4.94 -2.21 35.66
CA SER A 443 -5.71 -1.78 36.83
C SER A 443 -4.97 -2.10 38.11
N TYR A 444 -4.89 -1.13 39.02
CA TYR A 444 -4.38 -1.33 40.36
C TYR A 444 -5.34 -0.70 41.37
N GLN A 445 -5.86 -1.52 42.31
CA GLN A 445 -6.88 -1.11 43.28
C GLN A 445 -8.10 -0.41 42.66
N GLY A 446 -8.52 -0.85 41.46
CA GLY A 446 -9.64 -0.26 40.73
C GLY A 446 -9.32 1.05 40.02
N VAL A 447 -8.08 1.53 40.09
CA VAL A 447 -7.60 2.71 39.35
C VAL A 447 -6.90 2.27 38.08
N ARG A 448 -7.29 2.88 36.96
CA ARG A 448 -6.67 2.63 35.66
C ARG A 448 -5.25 3.17 35.64
N ILE A 449 -4.30 2.31 35.27
CA ILE A 449 -2.88 2.63 35.16
C ILE A 449 -2.33 2.15 33.83
N GLY A 450 -1.25 2.76 33.35
CA GLY A 450 -0.62 2.29 32.13
C GLY A 450 0.86 2.64 32.08
N ALA A 451 1.54 1.99 31.14
CA ALA A 451 2.96 2.13 30.98
C ALA A 451 3.37 3.60 30.76
N CYS A 452 4.60 3.89 31.15
CA CYS A 452 5.33 5.11 30.83
C CYS A 452 4.99 6.31 31.75
N THR A 453 3.84 6.98 31.65
CA THR A 453 3.52 8.14 32.53
C THR A 453 3.32 7.70 33.98
N ASP A 454 2.53 6.65 34.22
CA ASP A 454 2.25 6.18 35.58
C ASP A 454 3.47 5.46 36.19
N CYS A 455 4.31 4.81 35.37
CA CYS A 455 5.62 4.30 35.83
C CYS A 455 6.44 5.41 36.51
N ARG A 456 6.52 6.58 35.86
CA ARG A 456 7.31 7.73 36.36
C ARG A 456 6.67 8.34 37.60
N ASN A 457 5.36 8.57 37.57
CA ASN A 457 4.65 9.17 38.68
C ASN A 457 4.71 8.28 39.93
N ASN A 458 4.51 6.97 39.80
CA ASN A 458 4.57 6.05 40.94
C ASN A 458 6.01 5.82 41.43
N TRP A 459 7.01 5.80 40.53
CA TRP A 459 8.41 5.79 40.94
C TRP A 459 8.79 7.06 41.71
N ALA A 460 8.29 8.23 41.30
CA ALA A 460 8.50 9.48 42.02
C ALA A 460 7.84 9.46 43.41
N LYS A 461 6.62 8.92 43.54
CA LYS A 461 5.94 8.71 44.83
C LYS A 461 6.71 7.77 45.76
N PHE A 462 7.24 6.67 45.23
CA PHE A 462 8.09 5.73 45.96
C PHE A 462 9.37 6.42 46.46
N ARG A 463 10.05 7.19 45.59
CA ARG A 463 11.22 7.99 45.99
C ARG A 463 10.93 9.02 47.07
N ALA A 464 9.73 9.61 47.04
CA ALA A 464 9.25 10.56 48.04
C ALA A 464 8.87 9.90 49.38
N GLY A 465 8.81 8.56 49.46
CA GLY A 465 8.37 7.83 50.64
C GLY A 465 6.86 7.82 50.85
N THR A 466 6.09 8.14 49.80
CA THR A 466 4.60 8.16 49.83
C THR A 466 3.97 6.89 49.27
N LEU A 467 4.78 5.92 48.89
CA LEU A 467 4.40 4.61 48.35
C LEU A 467 5.42 3.60 48.86
N ASP A 468 4.98 2.43 49.32
CA ASP A 468 5.85 1.41 49.93
C ASP A 468 6.34 0.37 48.91
N ILE A 469 7.09 -0.63 49.38
CA ILE A 469 7.73 -1.62 48.51
C ILE A 469 6.72 -2.63 47.95
N GLU A 470 5.70 -2.98 48.72
CA GLU A 470 4.61 -3.85 48.32
C GLU A 470 3.78 -3.19 47.21
N ASP A 471 3.44 -1.91 47.37
CA ASP A 471 2.68 -1.13 46.40
C ASP A 471 3.45 -0.95 45.08
N ILE A 472 4.74 -0.60 45.11
CA ILE A 472 5.51 -0.40 43.87
C ILE A 472 5.71 -1.72 43.12
N SER A 473 5.86 -2.82 43.86
CA SER A 473 5.96 -4.16 43.28
C SER A 473 4.64 -4.58 42.64
N ALA A 474 3.51 -4.40 43.33
CA ALA A 474 2.19 -4.74 42.78
C ALA A 474 1.81 -3.87 41.57
N LEU A 475 2.20 -2.59 41.57
CA LEU A 475 2.08 -1.73 40.40
C LEU A 475 2.93 -2.24 39.21
N ASN A 476 4.11 -2.79 39.46
CA ASN A 476 5.00 -3.26 38.40
C ASN A 476 4.36 -4.35 37.52
N GLU A 477 3.59 -5.26 38.14
CA GLU A 477 2.88 -6.35 37.47
C GLU A 477 1.75 -5.86 36.54
N GLU A 478 1.17 -4.68 36.81
CA GLU A 478 -0.06 -4.20 36.15
C GLU A 478 0.18 -3.03 35.18
N LEU A 479 1.38 -2.42 35.17
CA LEU A 479 1.67 -1.25 34.33
C LEU A 479 1.71 -1.57 32.82
N ALA A 480 2.00 -2.81 32.43
CA ALA A 480 2.10 -3.22 31.03
C ALA A 480 1.39 -4.57 30.77
N PRO A 481 0.05 -4.61 30.84
CA PRO A 481 -0.72 -5.86 30.87
C PRO A 481 -0.87 -6.55 29.50
N THR A 482 -0.54 -5.86 28.40
CA THR A 482 -0.67 -6.39 27.03
C THR A 482 0.57 -6.08 26.20
N GLY A 483 0.82 -6.83 25.13
CA GLY A 483 1.79 -6.43 24.10
C GLY A 483 1.38 -5.15 23.37
N GLY A 484 2.35 -4.42 22.82
CA GLY A 484 2.13 -3.15 22.12
C GLY A 484 2.96 -1.98 22.66
N THR A 485 2.83 -0.81 22.07
CA THR A 485 3.57 0.41 22.44
C THR A 485 2.97 1.13 23.66
N CYS A 486 3.67 2.12 24.25
CA CYS A 486 3.13 2.91 25.38
C CYS A 486 1.69 3.38 25.11
N GLY A 487 0.76 3.09 26.02
CA GLY A 487 -0.67 3.42 25.88
C GLY A 487 -1.05 4.89 26.09
N VAL A 488 -0.08 5.80 26.09
CA VAL A 488 -0.24 7.24 26.34
C VAL A 488 0.21 8.04 25.12
N MET A 489 0.15 9.38 25.15
CA MET A 489 0.68 10.24 24.08
C MET A 489 2.22 10.39 24.18
N GLY A 490 2.91 9.24 24.22
CA GLY A 490 4.36 9.13 24.14
C GLY A 490 4.89 9.22 22.70
N THR A 491 6.19 8.97 22.50
CA THR A 491 6.81 9.07 21.18
C THR A 491 6.20 8.11 20.16
N ALA A 492 5.99 6.84 20.52
CA ALA A 492 5.35 5.85 19.64
C ALA A 492 3.99 6.32 19.09
N SER A 493 3.06 6.71 19.98
CA SER A 493 1.73 7.21 19.62
C SER A 493 1.79 8.53 18.84
N THR A 494 2.70 9.44 19.23
CA THR A 494 2.93 10.71 18.53
C THR A 494 3.36 10.44 17.09
N MET A 495 4.37 9.58 16.88
CA MET A 495 4.86 9.25 15.54
C MET A 495 3.81 8.52 14.71
N ALA A 496 2.97 7.67 15.31
CA ALA A 496 1.85 7.04 14.62
C ALA A 496 0.83 8.08 14.10
N CYS A 497 0.49 9.10 14.92
CA CYS A 497 -0.41 10.18 14.51
C CYS A 497 0.22 11.07 13.44
N ILE A 498 1.52 11.37 13.57
CA ILE A 498 2.31 12.10 12.56
C ILE A 498 2.30 11.38 11.21
N LEU A 499 2.42 10.06 11.17
CA LEU A 499 2.36 9.31 9.91
C LEU A 499 1.03 9.48 9.18
N VAL A 500 -0.09 9.53 9.91
CA VAL A 500 -1.40 9.82 9.32
C VAL A 500 -1.44 11.24 8.78
N ALA A 501 -0.93 12.22 9.53
CA ALA A 501 -0.91 13.63 9.13
C ALA A 501 0.01 13.91 7.92
N LEU A 502 1.14 13.19 7.82
CA LEU A 502 2.03 13.20 6.66
C LEU A 502 1.38 12.56 5.42
N GLY A 503 0.31 11.79 5.59
CA GLY A 503 -0.32 11.03 4.51
C GLY A 503 0.31 9.65 4.26
N MET A 504 1.21 9.17 5.12
CA MET A 504 1.97 7.91 4.96
C MET A 504 1.31 6.67 5.57
N MET A 505 0.13 6.86 6.18
CA MET A 505 -0.65 5.80 6.83
C MET A 505 -2.14 6.06 6.61
N PRO A 506 -2.98 5.02 6.44
CA PRO A 506 -4.43 5.18 6.42
C PRO A 506 -4.94 5.89 7.67
N ILE A 507 -5.99 6.72 7.54
CA ILE A 507 -6.50 7.58 8.63
C ILE A 507 -6.78 6.82 9.93
N HIS A 508 -7.34 5.60 9.85
CA HIS A 508 -7.66 4.78 11.01
C HIS A 508 -6.46 4.03 11.60
N GLY A 509 -5.28 4.13 11.00
CA GLY A 509 -4.12 3.29 11.29
C GLY A 509 -3.42 3.59 12.61
N ALA A 510 -3.50 4.82 13.12
CA ALA A 510 -2.68 5.24 14.26
C ALA A 510 -3.16 4.68 15.62
N THR A 511 -4.48 4.71 15.89
CA THR A 511 -4.98 4.63 17.27
C THR A 511 -5.45 3.26 17.74
N ALA A 512 -5.72 2.32 16.82
CA ALA A 512 -6.27 1.00 17.19
C ALA A 512 -5.33 0.20 18.12
N PRO A 513 -5.80 -0.31 19.29
CA PRO A 513 -4.97 -1.06 20.22
C PRO A 513 -4.31 -2.29 19.59
N ALA A 514 -3.11 -2.63 20.04
CA ALA A 514 -2.30 -3.72 19.48
C ALA A 514 -3.01 -5.09 19.50
N VAL A 515 -3.78 -5.34 20.56
CA VAL A 515 -4.53 -6.60 20.78
C VAL A 515 -5.94 -6.60 20.18
N SER A 516 -6.36 -5.52 19.51
CA SER A 516 -7.70 -5.41 18.95
C SER A 516 -7.81 -6.08 17.58
N SER A 517 -8.98 -6.66 17.27
CA SER A 517 -9.26 -7.17 15.91
C SER A 517 -9.24 -6.06 14.84
N ALA A 518 -9.49 -4.81 15.24
CA ALA A 518 -9.37 -3.64 14.36
C ALA A 518 -7.94 -3.47 13.83
N ARG A 519 -6.92 -3.71 14.66
CA ARG A 519 -5.51 -3.65 14.26
C ARG A 519 -5.17 -4.66 13.17
N LEU A 520 -5.73 -5.88 13.23
CA LEU A 520 -5.54 -6.89 12.19
C LEU A 520 -6.24 -6.50 10.88
N ARG A 521 -7.46 -5.93 10.94
CA ARG A 521 -8.16 -5.42 9.74
C ARG A 521 -7.41 -4.24 9.10
N ILE A 522 -6.80 -3.37 9.91
CA ILE A 522 -5.94 -2.30 9.42
C ILE A 522 -4.72 -2.89 8.71
N ALA A 523 -4.05 -3.88 9.31
CA ALA A 523 -2.89 -4.54 8.71
C ALA A 523 -3.20 -5.19 7.35
N GLU A 524 -4.35 -5.87 7.25
CA GLU A 524 -4.86 -6.42 6.00
C GLU A 524 -5.13 -5.33 4.96
N SER A 525 -5.83 -4.26 5.33
CA SER A 525 -6.08 -3.10 4.45
C SER A 525 -4.78 -2.41 4.00
N THR A 526 -3.76 -2.33 4.87
CA THR A 526 -2.42 -1.84 4.50
C THR A 526 -1.80 -2.73 3.42
N GLY A 527 -1.93 -4.04 3.52
CA GLY A 527 -1.47 -4.98 2.48
C GLY A 527 -2.16 -4.73 1.13
N THR A 528 -3.47 -4.48 1.13
CA THR A 528 -4.22 -4.09 -0.07
C THR A 528 -3.71 -2.78 -0.67
N HIS A 529 -3.52 -1.74 0.16
CA HIS A 529 -2.99 -0.46 -0.31
C HIS A 529 -1.55 -0.56 -0.81
N ALA A 530 -0.71 -1.43 -0.24
CA ALA A 530 0.65 -1.65 -0.70
C ALA A 530 0.70 -2.19 -2.14
N VAL A 531 -0.21 -3.09 -2.51
CA VAL A 531 -0.33 -3.56 -3.90
C VAL A 531 -0.80 -2.44 -4.84
N GLN A 532 -1.69 -1.56 -4.38
CA GLN A 532 -2.12 -0.40 -5.17
C GLN A 532 -0.97 0.61 -5.36
N LEU A 533 -0.16 0.84 -4.33
CA LEU A 533 1.05 1.67 -4.40
C LEU A 533 2.09 1.06 -5.36
N ALA A 534 2.27 -0.26 -5.35
CA ALA A 534 3.14 -0.94 -6.32
C ALA A 534 2.69 -0.71 -7.77
N LYS A 535 1.37 -0.64 -8.03
CA LYS A 535 0.81 -0.37 -9.37
C LYS A 535 0.93 1.09 -9.78
N THR A 536 0.66 2.02 -8.85
CA THR A 536 0.68 3.47 -9.13
C THR A 536 2.08 4.07 -9.09
N GLN A 537 3.05 3.37 -8.50
CA GLN A 537 4.43 3.83 -8.32
C GLN A 537 4.52 5.19 -7.60
N LEU A 538 3.57 5.49 -6.70
CA LEU A 538 3.59 6.71 -5.90
C LEU A 538 4.69 6.61 -4.83
N ARG A 539 5.76 7.38 -5.03
CA ARG A 539 6.98 7.36 -4.20
C ARG A 539 6.92 8.42 -3.10
N PRO A 540 7.57 8.19 -1.94
CA PRO A 540 7.54 9.11 -0.82
C PRO A 540 8.09 10.50 -1.18
N GLN A 541 9.11 10.60 -2.04
CA GLN A 541 9.66 11.90 -2.45
C GLN A 541 8.73 12.72 -3.38
N THR A 542 7.71 12.07 -3.96
CA THR A 542 6.69 12.73 -4.78
C THR A 542 5.44 13.02 -3.96
N LEU A 543 5.11 12.14 -3.01
CA LEU A 543 3.95 12.26 -2.13
C LEU A 543 4.15 13.33 -1.06
N LEU A 544 5.30 13.32 -0.39
CA LEU A 544 5.60 14.22 0.72
C LEU A 544 5.97 15.60 0.20
N THR A 545 5.31 16.61 0.75
CA THR A 545 5.54 18.01 0.42
C THR A 545 5.72 18.81 1.70
N ARG A 546 6.16 20.07 1.59
CA ARG A 546 6.24 20.97 2.75
C ARG A 546 4.91 21.00 3.52
N ASP A 547 3.79 21.07 2.81
CA ASP A 547 2.43 21.07 3.37
C ASP A 547 2.12 19.81 4.18
N SER A 548 2.60 18.63 3.74
CA SER A 548 2.50 17.38 4.51
C SER A 548 3.18 17.51 5.88
N PHE A 549 4.35 18.16 5.94
CA PHE A 549 5.07 18.40 7.20
C PHE A 549 4.39 19.47 8.08
N LEU A 550 3.80 20.52 7.49
CA LEU A 550 3.03 21.50 8.27
C LEU A 550 1.79 20.85 8.92
N ASN A 551 1.11 19.96 8.20
CA ASN A 551 0.02 19.15 8.76
C ASN A 551 0.52 18.27 9.92
N ALA A 552 1.69 17.64 9.76
CA ALA A 552 2.29 16.82 10.80
C ALA A 552 2.64 17.61 12.07
N ILE A 553 3.18 18.83 11.93
CA ILE A 553 3.48 19.73 13.04
C ILE A 553 2.19 20.24 13.70
N THR A 554 1.15 20.54 12.91
CA THR A 554 -0.18 20.94 13.42
C THR A 554 -0.77 19.82 14.27
N VAL A 555 -0.74 18.58 13.79
CA VAL A 555 -1.18 17.41 14.57
C VAL A 555 -0.32 17.21 15.81
N LEU A 556 1.01 17.35 15.71
CA LEU A 556 1.93 17.25 16.85
C LEU A 556 1.54 18.23 17.98
N GLN A 557 1.21 19.47 17.64
CA GLN A 557 0.74 20.47 18.60
C GLN A 557 -0.66 20.13 19.14
N ALA A 558 -1.58 19.72 18.27
CA ALA A 558 -2.96 19.43 18.64
C ALA A 558 -3.14 18.21 19.56
N ILE A 559 -2.21 17.26 19.49
CA ILE A 559 -2.18 16.10 20.39
C ILE A 559 -1.28 16.30 21.62
N GLY A 560 -0.54 17.40 21.68
CA GLY A 560 0.44 17.64 22.74
C GLY A 560 1.47 16.52 22.75
N GLY A 561 2.07 16.23 21.59
CA GLY A 561 2.91 15.07 21.40
C GLY A 561 4.24 15.12 22.15
N SER A 562 5.07 14.10 21.89
CA SER A 562 6.42 13.98 22.42
C SER A 562 7.37 15.05 21.86
N THR A 563 8.24 15.62 22.69
CA THR A 563 9.32 16.52 22.21
C THR A 563 10.29 15.79 21.29
N ASN A 564 10.49 14.48 21.46
CA ASN A 564 11.29 13.64 20.55
C ASN A 564 10.80 13.70 19.10
N ALA A 565 9.49 13.92 18.89
CA ALA A 565 8.94 14.02 17.55
C ALA A 565 9.49 15.21 16.77
N ILE A 566 9.94 16.28 17.44
CA ILE A 566 10.59 17.42 16.80
C ILE A 566 11.92 16.94 16.18
N VAL A 567 12.78 16.28 16.97
CA VAL A 567 14.05 15.72 16.49
C VAL A 567 13.81 14.71 15.35
N HIS A 568 12.77 13.89 15.45
CA HIS A 568 12.42 12.95 14.39
C HIS A 568 11.93 13.64 13.12
N LEU A 569 11.06 14.65 13.22
CA LEU A 569 10.55 15.41 12.08
C LEU A 569 11.67 16.18 11.36
N MET A 570 12.60 16.79 12.10
CA MET A 570 13.76 17.44 11.49
C MET A 570 14.60 16.44 10.68
N ALA A 571 14.88 15.26 11.25
CA ALA A 571 15.60 14.20 10.54
C ALA A 571 14.85 13.72 9.29
N ILE A 572 13.56 13.44 9.40
CA ILE A 572 12.71 12.98 8.29
C ILE A 572 12.66 14.05 7.18
N ALA A 573 12.48 15.32 7.52
CA ALA A 573 12.47 16.43 6.57
C ALA A 573 13.82 16.55 5.85
N ASN A 574 14.92 16.39 6.58
CA ASN A 574 16.29 16.47 6.04
C ASN A 574 16.68 15.26 5.17
N ARG A 575 15.93 14.15 5.19
CA ARG A 575 16.07 13.05 4.19
C ARG A 575 15.41 13.35 2.86
N HIS A 576 14.51 14.33 2.81
CA HIS A 576 13.71 14.60 1.62
C HIS A 576 14.35 15.73 0.78
N PRO A 577 14.81 15.48 -0.46
CA PRO A 577 15.56 16.47 -1.25
C PRO A 577 14.86 17.82 -1.44
N ALA A 578 13.55 17.83 -1.65
CA ALA A 578 12.80 19.08 -1.87
C ALA A 578 12.32 19.78 -0.58
N VAL A 579 12.45 19.15 0.59
CA VAL A 579 11.93 19.68 1.87
C VAL A 579 13.06 19.99 2.84
N ALA A 580 14.23 19.35 2.69
CA ALA A 580 15.41 19.57 3.50
C ALA A 580 15.71 21.08 3.64
N GLY A 581 15.92 21.54 4.88
CA GLY A 581 16.15 22.95 5.21
C GLY A 581 14.93 23.89 5.18
N THR A 582 13.75 23.43 4.74
CA THR A 582 12.52 24.27 4.68
C THR A 582 11.64 24.20 5.92
N ILE A 583 11.88 23.21 6.77
CA ILE A 583 11.20 22.99 8.05
C ILE A 583 12.25 23.18 9.15
N THR A 584 12.03 24.14 10.04
CA THR A 584 12.95 24.49 11.13
C THR A 584 12.25 24.45 12.48
N LEU A 585 13.00 24.62 13.57
CA LEU A 585 12.42 24.82 14.90
C LEU A 585 11.48 26.04 14.94
N ASP A 586 11.78 27.09 14.18
CA ASP A 586 10.91 28.28 14.13
C ASP A 586 9.56 27.95 13.48
N THR A 587 9.54 27.07 12.45
CA THR A 587 8.28 26.55 11.88
C THR A 587 7.43 25.83 12.93
N VAL A 588 8.06 25.08 13.85
CA VAL A 588 7.37 24.37 14.93
C VAL A 588 6.75 25.34 15.94
N ASP A 589 7.46 26.42 16.29
CA ASP A 589 6.94 27.44 17.21
C ASP A 589 5.83 28.27 16.56
N GLU A 590 5.98 28.67 15.30
CA GLU A 590 4.98 29.43 14.54
C GLU A 590 3.63 28.69 14.49
N ILE A 591 3.63 27.42 14.08
CA ILE A 591 2.42 26.59 14.09
C ILE A 591 1.90 26.37 15.51
N GLY A 592 2.81 26.22 16.48
CA GLY A 592 2.44 26.12 17.89
C GLY A 592 1.64 27.31 18.39
N ARG A 593 1.94 28.53 17.95
CA ARG A 593 1.21 29.74 18.38
C ARG A 593 -0.25 29.76 17.96
N THR A 594 -0.61 29.08 16.88
CA THR A 594 -1.98 29.08 16.34
C THR A 594 -2.74 27.79 16.62
N THR A 595 -2.07 26.75 17.13
CA THR A 595 -2.66 25.42 17.27
C THR A 595 -2.96 25.08 18.74
N PRO A 596 -4.24 24.88 19.11
CA PRO A 596 -4.63 24.47 20.45
C PRO A 596 -4.36 22.98 20.71
N LEU A 597 -4.15 22.61 21.97
CA LEU A 597 -4.14 21.21 22.41
C LEU A 597 -5.59 20.71 22.55
N LEU A 598 -5.98 19.74 21.74
CA LEU A 598 -7.35 19.22 21.68
C LEU A 598 -7.50 17.84 22.32
N VAL A 599 -6.44 17.03 22.32
CA VAL A 599 -6.53 15.64 22.79
C VAL A 599 -6.17 15.54 24.27
N ASP A 600 -7.13 15.08 25.07
CA ASP A 600 -6.96 14.78 26.49
C ASP A 600 -6.35 13.39 26.65
N LEU A 601 -5.02 13.34 26.73
CA LEU A 601 -4.25 12.13 27.01
C LEU A 601 -3.04 12.44 27.88
N LYS A 602 -2.66 11.48 28.72
CA LYS A 602 -1.40 11.54 29.46
C LYS A 602 -0.22 11.76 28.50
N PRO A 603 0.77 12.60 28.85
CA PRO A 603 0.96 13.25 30.15
C PRO A 603 0.31 14.63 30.32
N SER A 604 -0.33 15.22 29.30
CA SER A 604 -0.96 16.55 29.41
C SER A 604 -2.41 16.50 29.90
N GLY A 605 -3.06 15.35 29.77
CA GLY A 605 -4.38 15.05 30.29
C GLY A 605 -4.39 13.74 31.08
N ASP A 606 -5.56 13.12 31.23
CA ASP A 606 -5.79 12.01 32.18
C ASP A 606 -6.03 10.65 31.51
N ASN A 607 -6.28 10.63 30.20
CA ASN A 607 -6.74 9.43 29.49
C ASN A 607 -5.64 8.72 28.66
N TYR A 608 -6.01 7.58 28.04
CA TYR A 608 -5.11 6.69 27.29
C TYR A 608 -5.51 6.55 25.81
N MET A 609 -4.60 6.05 24.98
CA MET A 609 -4.81 5.91 23.53
C MET A 609 -6.05 5.08 23.16
N THR A 610 -6.46 4.13 24.00
CA THR A 610 -7.72 3.39 23.87
C THR A 610 -8.93 4.32 23.90
N ASP A 611 -8.92 5.33 24.77
CA ASP A 611 -10.00 6.33 24.85
C ASP A 611 -9.99 7.23 23.61
N PHE A 612 -8.81 7.61 23.13
CA PHE A 612 -8.69 8.39 21.89
C PHE A 612 -9.20 7.60 20.67
N HIS A 613 -8.89 6.30 20.58
CA HIS A 613 -9.46 5.43 19.55
C HIS A 613 -10.98 5.39 19.62
N ASN A 614 -11.54 5.16 20.81
CA ASN A 614 -12.99 5.08 21.04
C ASN A 614 -13.70 6.42 20.80
N ALA A 615 -13.01 7.55 20.95
CA ALA A 615 -13.50 8.89 20.64
C ALA A 615 -13.52 9.21 19.13
N GLY A 616 -13.16 8.27 18.26
CA GLY A 616 -13.10 8.45 16.80
C GLY A 616 -11.67 8.63 16.26
N GLY A 617 -10.67 8.69 17.15
CA GLY A 617 -9.25 8.70 16.82
C GLY A 617 -8.84 9.82 15.88
N MET A 618 -7.89 9.52 15.00
CA MET A 618 -7.38 10.48 14.02
C MET A 618 -8.45 10.99 13.05
N LEU A 619 -9.48 10.20 12.74
CA LEU A 619 -10.55 10.68 11.85
C LEU A 619 -11.27 11.87 12.48
N ALA A 620 -11.73 11.72 13.73
CA ALA A 620 -12.40 12.80 14.45
C ALA A 620 -11.49 14.02 14.63
N LEU A 621 -10.22 13.79 15.01
CA LEU A 621 -9.24 14.87 15.19
C LEU A 621 -8.99 15.65 13.89
N LEU A 622 -8.78 14.97 12.76
CA LEU A 622 -8.52 15.63 11.47
C LEU A 622 -9.73 16.42 10.98
N HIS A 623 -10.96 15.95 11.24
CA HIS A 623 -12.17 16.72 10.93
C HIS A 623 -12.28 17.99 11.76
N GLU A 624 -11.95 17.93 13.05
CA GLU A 624 -11.90 19.13 13.91
C GLU A 624 -10.81 20.10 13.40
N LEU A 625 -9.61 19.58 13.11
CA LEU A 625 -8.44 20.38 12.66
C LEU A 625 -8.51 20.90 11.22
N LYS A 626 -9.54 20.56 10.43
CA LYS A 626 -9.70 21.01 9.03
C LYS A 626 -9.32 22.48 8.78
N PRO A 627 -9.72 23.47 9.62
CA PRO A 627 -9.39 24.88 9.39
C PRO A 627 -7.89 25.21 9.42
N LEU A 628 -7.07 24.36 10.04
CA LEU A 628 -5.62 24.54 10.16
C LEU A 628 -4.82 23.62 9.21
N LEU A 629 -5.48 22.68 8.53
CA LEU A 629 -4.81 21.68 7.70
C LEU A 629 -4.69 22.14 6.25
N HIS A 630 -3.54 21.87 5.65
CA HIS A 630 -3.31 21.94 4.21
C HIS A 630 -4.00 20.76 3.52
N LEU A 631 -5.24 20.96 3.09
CA LEU A 631 -6.10 19.90 2.53
C LEU A 631 -5.66 19.40 1.16
N SER A 632 -4.81 20.13 0.43
CA SER A 632 -4.26 19.75 -0.87
C SER A 632 -3.09 18.76 -0.79
N ALA A 633 -2.54 18.49 0.40
CA ALA A 633 -1.46 17.54 0.57
C ALA A 633 -1.91 16.12 0.18
N LEU A 634 -1.09 15.40 -0.60
CA LEU A 634 -1.37 14.03 -1.03
C LEU A 634 -1.22 13.03 0.12
N THR A 635 -1.94 11.91 -0.01
CA THR A 635 -1.80 10.73 0.87
C THR A 635 -1.41 9.49 0.06
N ILE A 636 -1.12 8.38 0.76
CA ILE A 636 -0.86 7.06 0.18
C ILE A 636 -1.98 6.53 -0.72
N THR A 637 -3.17 7.14 -0.70
CA THR A 637 -4.28 6.75 -1.58
C THR A 637 -4.13 7.35 -2.98
N GLY A 638 -3.20 8.30 -3.17
CA GLY A 638 -3.07 9.12 -4.38
C GLY A 638 -4.06 10.28 -4.45
N ARG A 639 -4.92 10.43 -3.44
CA ARG A 639 -5.84 11.57 -3.29
C ARG A 639 -5.26 12.59 -2.33
N THR A 640 -5.84 13.79 -2.35
CA THR A 640 -5.56 14.83 -1.36
C THR A 640 -6.21 14.49 -0.01
N LEU A 641 -5.64 15.02 1.08
CA LEU A 641 -6.19 14.86 2.44
C LEU A 641 -7.65 15.36 2.52
N GLY A 642 -7.97 16.45 1.82
CA GLY A 642 -9.33 16.99 1.75
C GLY A 642 -10.32 16.03 1.09
N GLU A 643 -9.92 15.36 0.01
CA GLU A 643 -10.74 14.33 -0.65
C GLU A 643 -10.93 13.10 0.24
N ASP A 644 -9.85 12.61 0.88
CA ASP A 644 -9.94 11.49 1.81
C ASP A 644 -10.90 11.78 2.98
N LEU A 645 -10.81 12.98 3.57
CA LEU A 645 -11.72 13.41 4.65
C LEU A 645 -13.16 13.64 4.17
N SER A 646 -13.37 13.95 2.89
CA SER A 646 -14.70 14.09 2.31
C SER A 646 -15.37 12.74 2.06
N LEU A 647 -14.58 11.72 1.67
CA LEU A 647 -15.04 10.35 1.46
C LEU A 647 -15.22 9.55 2.76
N THR A 648 -14.63 10.04 3.86
CA THR A 648 -14.78 9.46 5.20
C THR A 648 -15.45 10.45 6.15
N PRO A 649 -16.76 10.71 5.99
CA PRO A 649 -17.46 11.65 6.86
C PRO A 649 -17.48 11.15 8.31
N TYR A 650 -17.03 11.99 9.23
CA TYR A 650 -17.16 11.74 10.66
C TYR A 650 -18.55 12.19 11.13
N ARG A 651 -19.22 11.35 11.93
CA ARG A 651 -20.45 11.73 12.63
C ARG A 651 -20.08 12.10 14.07
N PRO A 652 -20.19 13.38 14.46
CA PRO A 652 -19.90 13.79 15.83
C PRO A 652 -20.78 13.10 16.84
N PHE A 653 -20.22 12.79 18.00
CA PHE A 653 -20.94 12.28 19.16
C PHE A 653 -20.36 12.88 20.44
N PRO A 654 -21.10 12.91 21.56
CA PRO A 654 -20.60 13.44 22.82
C PRO A 654 -19.34 12.68 23.29
N SER A 655 -18.22 13.38 23.39
CA SER A 655 -16.96 12.88 23.92
C SER A 655 -16.17 14.03 24.53
N THR A 656 -15.44 13.75 25.60
CA THR A 656 -14.55 14.73 26.26
C THR A 656 -13.09 14.54 25.90
N ILE A 657 -12.74 13.47 25.16
CA ILE A 657 -11.36 13.08 24.85
C ILE A 657 -10.76 13.94 23.73
N ILE A 658 -11.56 14.27 22.72
CA ILE A 658 -11.18 15.21 21.65
C ILE A 658 -12.00 16.46 21.89
N ARG A 659 -11.34 17.51 22.38
CA ARG A 659 -11.96 18.79 22.71
C ARG A 659 -12.23 19.60 21.44
N PRO A 660 -13.33 20.37 21.38
CA PRO A 660 -13.58 21.29 20.28
C PRO A 660 -12.66 22.52 20.37
N PHE A 661 -12.44 23.20 19.24
CA PHE A 661 -11.66 24.45 19.17
C PHE A 661 -12.09 25.53 20.17
N ALA A 662 -13.39 25.60 20.48
CA ALA A 662 -13.94 26.58 21.41
C ALA A 662 -13.63 26.29 22.89
N SER A 663 -13.23 25.07 23.23
CA SER A 663 -12.89 24.67 24.61
C SER A 663 -11.71 23.69 24.63
N PRO A 664 -10.52 24.11 24.15
CA PRO A 664 -9.35 23.25 24.10
C PRO A 664 -8.82 22.94 25.50
N LEU A 665 -7.99 21.90 25.62
CA LEU A 665 -7.31 21.56 26.87
C LEU A 665 -6.22 22.58 27.21
N TYR A 666 -5.51 23.09 26.20
CA TYR A 666 -4.54 24.16 26.32
C TYR A 666 -4.67 25.08 25.09
N PRO A 667 -4.73 26.42 25.26
CA PRO A 667 -5.19 27.33 24.22
C PRO A 667 -4.29 27.37 22.98
N SER A 668 -2.97 27.26 23.16
CA SER A 668 -1.99 27.24 22.07
C SER A 668 -0.63 26.88 22.61
N SER A 669 0.30 26.47 21.75
CA SER A 669 1.73 26.29 22.07
C SER A 669 1.96 25.22 23.14
N SER A 670 1.46 24.01 22.87
CA SER A 670 1.70 22.85 23.74
C SER A 670 3.20 22.51 23.84
N LEU A 671 3.90 22.64 22.71
CA LEU A 671 5.35 22.55 22.56
C LEU A 671 5.85 23.93 22.12
N ILE A 672 6.91 24.42 22.77
CA ILE A 672 7.54 25.71 22.47
C ILE A 672 9.02 25.54 22.18
N VAL A 673 9.56 26.47 21.42
CA VAL A 673 11.00 26.60 21.16
C VAL A 673 11.55 27.82 21.89
N LEU A 674 12.60 27.63 22.68
CA LEU A 674 13.29 28.68 23.41
C LEU A 674 14.63 28.99 22.74
N ARG A 675 15.01 30.27 22.70
CA ARG A 675 16.31 30.72 22.21
C ARG A 675 16.96 31.70 23.19
N GLY A 676 18.27 31.85 23.09
CA GLY A 676 19.02 32.85 23.85
C GLY A 676 20.48 32.45 23.97
N ASN A 677 21.26 33.17 24.78
CA ASN A 677 22.70 32.91 24.90
C ASN A 677 23.03 31.49 25.40
N LEU A 678 22.12 30.86 26.15
CA LEU A 678 22.27 29.50 26.66
C LEU A 678 22.00 28.43 25.59
N ALA A 679 21.05 28.71 24.68
CA ALA A 679 20.61 27.78 23.62
C ALA A 679 20.48 28.52 22.28
N PRO A 680 21.60 28.92 21.63
CA PRO A 680 21.54 29.68 20.39
C PRO A 680 20.98 28.87 19.21
N GLY A 681 21.27 27.56 19.14
CA GLY A 681 20.69 26.63 18.16
C GLY A 681 19.21 26.33 18.45
N GLY A 682 18.78 26.55 19.70
CA GLY A 682 17.42 26.38 20.19
C GLY A 682 17.33 25.31 21.27
N ALA A 683 16.22 25.32 22.00
CA ALA A 683 15.84 24.29 22.96
C ALA A 683 14.32 24.12 22.91
N VAL A 684 13.80 22.97 23.36
CA VAL A 684 12.36 22.69 23.33
C VAL A 684 11.81 22.47 24.72
N MET A 685 10.57 22.90 24.95
CA MET A 685 9.82 22.64 26.18
C MET A 685 8.40 22.21 25.83
N LYS A 686 7.85 21.27 26.60
CA LYS A 686 6.42 20.94 26.58
C LYS A 686 5.68 21.77 27.63
N ALA A 687 5.27 22.98 27.25
CA ALA A 687 4.63 23.93 28.16
C ALA A 687 3.30 23.40 28.73
N SER A 688 2.53 22.65 27.93
CA SER A 688 1.26 22.06 28.36
C SER A 688 1.37 20.97 29.43
N ALA A 689 2.59 20.51 29.74
CA ALA A 689 2.83 19.49 30.77
C ALA A 689 3.45 20.09 32.05
N SER A 690 3.65 21.41 32.11
CA SER A 690 4.09 22.09 33.34
C SER A 690 3.02 21.95 34.43
N LYS A 691 3.41 21.52 35.63
CA LYS A 691 2.46 21.40 36.75
C LYS A 691 2.12 22.75 37.36
N TYR A 692 3.05 23.70 37.29
CA TYR A 692 2.89 25.02 37.89
C TYR A 692 3.22 26.11 36.88
N THR A 693 2.23 26.92 36.53
CA THR A 693 2.35 27.99 35.52
C THR A 693 3.44 29.01 35.83
N HIS A 694 3.74 29.27 37.11
CA HIS A 694 4.82 30.17 37.50
C HIS A 694 6.22 29.66 37.06
N LEU A 695 6.42 28.35 36.88
CA LEU A 695 7.70 27.80 36.42
C LEU A 695 7.96 28.08 34.93
N LEU A 696 6.94 28.49 34.17
CA LEU A 696 7.10 28.96 32.78
C LEU A 696 7.76 30.35 32.70
N HIS A 697 7.80 31.07 33.83
CA HIS A 697 8.51 32.34 34.01
C HIS A 697 9.36 32.25 35.28
N HIS A 698 10.55 31.67 35.15
CA HIS A 698 11.37 31.31 36.29
C HIS A 698 12.77 31.91 36.21
N ARG A 699 13.23 32.44 37.35
CA ARG A 699 14.60 32.94 37.54
C ARG A 699 15.15 32.30 38.80
N GLY A 700 16.28 31.62 38.70
CA GLY A 700 16.87 30.95 39.86
C GLY A 700 18.32 30.50 39.67
N PRO A 701 19.01 30.17 40.77
CA PRO A 701 20.36 29.62 40.72
C PRO A 701 20.34 28.17 40.22
N CYS A 702 21.29 27.81 39.36
CA CYS A 702 21.39 26.45 38.87
C CYS A 702 22.21 25.53 39.81
N VAL A 703 21.77 24.28 39.90
CA VAL A 703 22.51 23.15 40.46
C VAL A 703 22.91 22.27 39.27
N VAL A 704 24.20 22.26 38.97
CA VAL A 704 24.78 21.62 37.79
C VAL A 704 25.25 20.21 38.12
N PHE A 705 24.80 19.27 37.31
CA PHE A 705 25.34 17.92 37.23
C PHE A 705 26.08 17.79 35.91
N THR A 706 27.38 17.49 35.99
CA THR A 706 28.28 17.48 34.83
C THR A 706 28.10 16.25 33.93
N SER A 707 27.52 15.18 34.48
CA SER A 707 27.27 13.91 33.80
C SER A 707 26.17 13.10 34.53
N PRO A 708 25.60 12.06 33.90
CA PRO A 708 24.66 11.16 34.58
C PRO A 708 25.25 10.48 35.82
N SER A 709 26.53 10.14 35.82
CA SER A 709 27.21 9.54 36.98
C SER A 709 27.36 10.53 38.13
N ASP A 710 27.68 11.80 37.82
CA ASP A 710 27.76 12.88 38.82
C ASP A 710 26.38 13.17 39.43
N MET A 711 25.33 13.21 38.60
CA MET A 711 23.95 13.32 39.07
C MET A 711 23.57 12.18 40.02
N ALA A 712 23.82 10.93 39.62
CA ALA A 712 23.47 9.76 40.43
C ALA A 712 24.18 9.78 41.81
N ALA A 713 25.42 10.27 41.88
CA ALA A 713 26.16 10.39 43.12
C ALA A 713 25.70 11.54 44.02
N ARG A 714 25.25 12.67 43.45
CA ARG A 714 24.98 13.91 44.20
C ARG A 714 23.50 14.20 44.48
N ILE A 715 22.58 13.79 43.60
CA ILE A 715 21.19 14.32 43.59
C ILE A 715 20.43 14.10 44.89
N ASP A 716 20.69 12.98 45.58
CA ASP A 716 20.05 12.61 46.84
C ASP A 716 20.97 12.84 48.06
N SER A 717 22.11 13.51 47.89
CA SER A 717 22.98 13.85 49.01
C SER A 717 22.27 14.81 49.97
N PRO A 718 22.31 14.57 51.29
CA PRO A 718 21.73 15.48 52.27
C PRO A 718 22.37 16.87 52.22
N THR A 719 23.67 16.95 51.87
CA THR A 719 24.46 18.19 51.82
C THR A 719 24.34 18.96 50.50
N LEU A 720 23.62 18.43 49.49
CA LEU A 720 23.42 19.14 48.23
C LEU A 720 22.68 20.47 48.49
N ASN A 721 23.28 21.61 48.15
CA ASN A 721 22.61 22.91 48.29
C ASN A 721 21.57 23.09 47.18
N VAL A 722 20.32 22.72 47.46
CA VAL A 722 19.21 22.77 46.50
C VAL A 722 17.91 23.16 47.21
N THR A 723 17.16 24.05 46.60
CA THR A 723 15.87 24.56 47.08
C THR A 723 14.79 24.37 46.02
N PRO A 724 13.48 24.49 46.35
CA PRO A 724 12.42 24.42 45.34
C PRO A 724 12.53 25.45 44.21
N SER A 725 13.17 26.60 44.46
CA SER A 725 13.43 27.64 43.46
C SER A 725 14.68 27.43 42.63
N SER A 726 15.53 26.46 42.98
CA SER A 726 16.74 26.13 42.20
C SER A 726 16.38 25.53 40.85
N ILE A 727 17.25 25.72 39.85
CA ILE A 727 17.14 25.12 38.52
C ILE A 727 18.07 23.92 38.45
N LEU A 728 17.56 22.73 38.13
CA LEU A 728 18.43 21.56 37.97
C LEU A 728 18.94 21.51 36.53
N LEU A 729 20.26 21.38 36.35
CA LEU A 729 20.88 21.38 35.04
C LEU A 729 21.74 20.13 34.87
N LEU A 730 21.53 19.36 33.81
CA LEU A 730 22.30 18.16 33.50
C LEU A 730 23.03 18.33 32.15
N GLN A 731 24.35 18.25 32.22
CA GLN A 731 25.26 18.32 31.07
C GLN A 731 25.65 16.92 30.58
N SER A 732 26.29 16.90 29.41
CA SER A 732 26.92 15.76 28.79
C SER A 732 25.94 14.63 28.49
N ILE A 733 24.72 14.98 28.08
CA ILE A 733 23.71 14.02 27.63
C ILE A 733 23.11 14.36 26.25
N GLY A 734 23.80 15.21 25.48
CA GLY A 734 23.50 15.46 24.07
C GLY A 734 23.89 14.30 23.13
N PRO A 735 23.74 14.50 21.80
CA PRO A 735 24.09 13.50 20.79
C PRO A 735 25.50 12.93 20.97
N VAL A 736 26.54 13.75 21.08
CA VAL A 736 27.93 13.30 21.24
C VAL A 736 28.29 13.05 22.72
N GLY A 737 27.80 13.88 23.64
CA GLY A 737 28.19 13.88 25.06
C GLY A 737 27.87 12.58 25.79
N ASN A 738 26.67 12.04 25.57
CA ASN A 738 26.34 10.66 25.91
C ASN A 738 25.78 10.00 24.65
N PRO A 739 26.63 9.30 23.88
CA PRO A 739 26.33 8.91 22.51
C PRO A 739 24.92 8.40 22.34
N GLY A 740 24.10 9.12 21.58
CA GLY A 740 22.69 8.79 21.40
C GLY A 740 21.69 9.71 22.05
N MET A 741 22.10 10.71 22.84
CA MET A 741 21.19 11.68 23.45
C MET A 741 20.09 10.99 24.31
N PRO A 742 20.41 10.36 25.46
CA PRO A 742 19.47 9.55 26.22
C PRO A 742 18.28 10.34 26.79
N GLU A 743 17.21 9.64 27.16
CA GLU A 743 16.01 10.21 27.80
C GLU A 743 16.20 10.58 29.28
N ALA A 744 17.37 11.13 29.61
CA ALA A 744 17.80 11.46 30.98
C ALA A 744 17.52 12.93 31.37
N GLY A 745 16.91 13.73 30.49
CA GLY A 745 16.54 15.12 30.75
C GLY A 745 15.40 15.31 31.74
N LEU A 746 14.64 14.24 32.04
CA LEU A 746 13.77 14.20 33.22
C LEU A 746 14.64 14.01 34.47
N ILE A 747 15.35 15.06 34.87
CA ILE A 747 16.13 15.08 36.10
C ILE A 747 15.15 14.83 37.26
N PRO A 748 15.39 13.81 38.10
CA PRO A 748 14.48 13.54 39.21
C PRO A 748 14.48 14.68 40.23
N ILE A 749 13.36 14.86 40.93
CA ILE A 749 13.34 15.76 42.09
C ILE A 749 14.18 15.13 43.21
N PRO A 750 15.12 15.86 43.85
CA PRO A 750 15.87 15.37 45.01
C PRO A 750 14.95 14.77 46.06
N ARG A 751 15.28 13.58 46.59
CA ARG A 751 14.39 12.86 47.53
C ARG A 751 13.96 13.70 48.72
N LYS A 752 14.87 14.51 49.27
CA LYS A 752 14.56 15.42 50.39
C LYS A 752 13.51 16.48 50.06
N LEU A 753 13.46 16.97 48.82
CA LEU A 753 12.46 17.93 48.36
C LEU A 753 11.15 17.22 48.00
N ALA A 754 11.24 16.04 47.39
CA ALA A 754 10.07 15.22 47.07
C ALA A 754 9.30 14.82 48.34
N ALA A 755 10.01 14.43 49.41
CA ALA A 755 9.43 14.15 50.73
C ALA A 755 8.79 15.38 51.41
N GLN A 756 9.18 16.59 51.00
CA GLN A 756 8.57 17.86 51.43
C GLN A 756 7.38 18.26 50.54
N GLY A 757 6.98 17.42 49.58
CA GLY A 757 5.85 17.67 48.70
C GLY A 757 6.18 18.43 47.41
N VAL A 758 7.46 18.70 47.10
CA VAL A 758 7.85 19.32 45.83
C VAL A 758 7.65 18.33 44.69
N GLN A 759 6.77 18.67 43.74
CA GLN A 759 6.42 17.78 42.62
C GLN A 759 6.94 18.24 41.25
N ASP A 760 7.41 19.49 41.13
CA ASP A 760 7.93 20.07 39.90
C ASP A 760 8.99 21.14 40.19
N MET A 761 9.96 21.25 39.30
CA MET A 761 11.05 22.24 39.29
C MET A 761 11.46 22.50 37.85
N LEU A 762 12.03 23.68 37.54
CA LEU A 762 12.62 23.91 36.23
C LEU A 762 13.88 23.05 36.07
N ARG A 763 13.90 22.22 35.03
CA ARG A 763 15.01 21.31 34.70
C ARG A 763 15.48 21.55 33.27
N ILE A 764 16.79 21.54 33.04
CA ILE A 764 17.39 21.88 31.75
C ILE A 764 18.44 20.82 31.38
N SER A 765 18.39 20.31 30.15
CA SER A 765 19.48 19.49 29.60
C SER A 765 19.63 19.60 28.09
N ASP A 766 20.81 19.21 27.61
CA ASP A 766 21.10 18.95 26.20
C ASP A 766 20.57 17.58 25.72
N GLY A 767 19.93 16.82 26.61
CA GLY A 767 19.38 15.50 26.31
C GLY A 767 17.91 15.52 25.92
N ARG A 768 17.30 14.32 25.98
CA ARG A 768 15.87 14.13 25.70
C ARG A 768 15.11 13.76 26.97
N MET A 769 13.78 13.72 26.87
CA MET A 769 12.94 13.04 27.84
C MET A 769 11.99 12.10 27.09
N SER A 770 11.44 11.13 27.80
CA SER A 770 10.33 10.36 27.24
C SER A 770 9.14 11.26 26.99
N GLY A 771 8.46 11.12 25.86
CA GLY A 771 7.22 11.87 25.56
C GLY A 771 6.10 11.68 26.59
N THR A 772 6.27 10.73 27.51
CA THR A 772 5.35 10.37 28.59
C THR A 772 5.65 11.08 29.91
N ALA A 773 6.69 11.91 29.95
CA ALA A 773 7.03 12.71 31.11
C ALA A 773 6.20 14.00 31.16
N GLY A 774 5.83 14.40 32.38
CA GLY A 774 5.28 15.72 32.68
C GLY A 774 6.21 16.53 33.58
N GLY A 775 5.93 17.82 33.71
CA GLY A 775 6.69 18.81 34.46
C GLY A 775 7.32 19.88 33.59
N THR A 776 7.92 20.88 34.24
CA THR A 776 8.58 22.01 33.56
C THR A 776 10.01 21.68 33.19
N ILE A 777 10.26 21.35 31.92
CA ILE A 777 11.55 20.78 31.45
C ILE A 777 11.93 21.37 30.10
N ILE A 778 13.17 21.86 30.00
CA ILE A 778 13.82 22.33 28.78
C ILE A 778 14.80 21.27 28.30
N LEU A 779 14.71 20.90 27.04
CA LEU A 779 15.43 19.80 26.43
C LEU A 779 16.09 20.24 25.14
N HIS A 780 16.96 19.37 24.61
CA HIS A 780 17.55 19.52 23.29
C HIS A 780 18.32 20.84 23.15
N VAL A 781 18.89 21.33 24.25
CA VAL A 781 19.71 22.54 24.22
C VAL A 781 20.83 22.33 23.21
N SER A 782 20.84 23.19 22.19
CA SER A 782 21.87 23.20 21.15
C SER A 782 22.60 24.53 21.07
N PRO A 783 23.94 24.53 20.88
CA PRO A 783 24.83 23.37 20.83
C PRO A 783 24.89 22.59 22.15
N GLU A 784 24.98 21.26 22.07
CA GLU A 784 25.05 20.39 23.24
C GLU A 784 26.22 20.72 24.16
N SER A 785 26.16 20.31 25.42
CA SER A 785 27.21 20.66 26.37
C SER A 785 28.57 20.08 25.98
N ALA A 786 28.64 18.97 25.24
CA ALA A 786 29.91 18.36 24.83
C ALA A 786 30.67 19.16 23.76
N ASP A 787 29.98 20.03 23.02
CA ASP A 787 30.62 20.94 22.07
C ASP A 787 31.44 22.00 22.84
N PRO A 788 32.75 22.16 22.54
CA PRO A 788 33.61 23.15 23.21
C PRO A 788 33.10 24.60 23.13
N SER A 789 32.39 24.94 22.06
CA SER A 789 31.84 26.29 21.82
C SER A 789 30.53 26.55 22.57
N SER A 790 29.92 25.52 23.17
CA SER A 790 28.61 25.60 23.81
C SER A 790 28.61 26.47 25.06
N THR A 791 27.66 27.41 25.16
CA THR A 791 27.40 28.16 26.40
C THR A 791 26.83 27.24 27.49
N PHE A 792 26.06 26.22 27.11
CA PHE A 792 25.46 25.29 28.06
C PHE A 792 26.51 24.48 28.83
N GLY A 793 27.63 24.14 28.20
CA GLY A 793 28.73 23.38 28.82
C GLY A 793 29.66 24.18 29.74
N ILE A 794 29.50 25.50 29.87
CA ILE A 794 30.30 26.35 30.79
C ILE A 794 29.53 26.81 32.04
N VAL A 795 28.27 26.42 32.17
CA VAL A 795 27.42 26.76 33.32
C VAL A 795 27.98 26.08 34.58
N ARG A 796 27.99 26.80 35.71
CA ARG A 796 28.52 26.35 37.01
C ARG A 796 27.46 26.47 38.10
N ASP A 797 27.64 25.70 39.18
CA ASP A 797 26.79 25.79 40.37
C ASP A 797 26.66 27.26 40.84
N GLY A 798 25.42 27.72 41.04
CA GLY A 798 25.10 29.06 41.51
C GLY A 798 24.92 30.13 40.44
N ASP A 799 25.27 29.89 39.17
CA ASP A 799 24.95 30.83 38.09
C ASP A 799 23.41 31.02 37.98
N ILE A 800 22.96 32.21 37.61
CA ILE A 800 21.53 32.51 37.47
C ILE A 800 21.08 32.26 36.03
N ILE A 801 19.98 31.52 35.87
CA ILE A 801 19.30 31.33 34.59
C ILE A 801 17.90 31.94 34.66
N VAL A 802 17.50 32.62 33.59
CA VAL A 802 16.16 33.14 33.36
C VAL A 802 15.51 32.39 32.20
N CYS A 803 14.33 31.84 32.45
CA CYS A 803 13.47 31.26 31.43
C CYS A 803 12.18 32.06 31.35
N ASP A 804 11.83 32.52 30.15
CA ASP A 804 10.53 33.11 29.84
C ASP A 804 9.91 32.40 28.64
N ALA A 805 8.91 31.56 28.93
CA ALA A 805 8.19 30.80 27.93
C ALA A 805 7.38 31.70 27.00
N THR A 806 6.88 32.85 27.45
CA THR A 806 6.06 33.75 26.62
C THR A 806 6.94 34.50 25.62
N ALA A 807 8.08 35.01 26.07
CA ALA A 807 9.08 35.70 25.25
C ALA A 807 9.95 34.74 24.41
N ARG A 808 9.80 33.41 24.60
CA ARG A 808 10.63 32.37 23.98
C ARG A 808 12.12 32.52 24.28
N SER A 809 12.46 32.99 25.47
CA SER A 809 13.83 33.30 25.84
C SER A 809 14.38 32.41 26.95
N ILE A 810 15.63 32.00 26.80
CA ILE A 810 16.42 31.33 27.83
C ILE A 810 17.81 31.95 27.93
N THR A 811 18.14 32.51 29.09
CA THR A 811 19.34 33.33 29.27
C THR A 811 20.13 32.93 30.50
N LEU A 812 21.44 32.79 30.34
CA LEU A 812 22.42 32.74 31.41
C LEU A 812 22.80 34.18 31.79
N GLU A 813 22.50 34.60 33.02
CA GLU A 813 22.85 35.94 33.54
C GLU A 813 24.32 35.96 34.03
N VAL A 814 25.24 35.88 33.08
CA VAL A 814 26.68 36.03 33.30
C VAL A 814 27.21 37.04 32.28
N ASP A 815 28.16 37.88 32.69
CA ASP A 815 28.78 38.87 31.80
C ASP A 815 29.38 38.20 30.55
N ASP A 816 29.20 38.81 29.38
CA ASP A 816 29.67 38.25 28.10
C ASP A 816 31.19 38.04 28.06
N GLY A 817 31.96 38.86 28.78
CA GLY A 817 33.40 38.69 28.95
C GLY A 817 33.75 37.42 29.72
N GLU A 818 33.01 37.12 30.78
CA GLU A 818 33.17 35.88 31.56
C GLU A 818 32.72 34.65 30.74
N ILE A 819 31.63 34.75 29.96
CA ILE A 819 31.20 33.69 29.04
C ILE A 819 32.32 33.39 28.03
N ARG A 820 32.87 34.41 27.36
CA ARG A 820 34.00 34.25 26.41
C ARG A 820 35.22 33.62 27.08
N ARG A 821 35.58 34.07 28.28
CA ARG A 821 36.71 33.53 29.05
C ARG A 821 36.53 32.04 29.35
N ARG A 822 35.36 31.64 29.87
CA ARG A 822 35.06 30.23 30.20
C ARG A 822 35.06 29.34 28.95
N LYS A 823 34.58 29.83 27.80
CA LYS A 823 34.64 29.09 26.52
C LYS A 823 36.09 28.90 26.05
N ALA A 824 36.90 29.96 26.06
CA ALA A 824 38.31 29.88 25.67
C ALA A 824 39.11 28.91 26.56
N GLU A 825 38.89 28.93 27.88
CA GLU A 825 39.50 27.96 28.81
C GLU A 825 39.13 26.51 28.45
N ARG A 826 37.89 26.30 28.01
CA ARG A 826 37.41 24.98 27.62
C ARG A 826 37.96 24.52 26.29
N GLU A 827 38.00 25.38 25.28
CA GLU A 827 38.60 25.08 23.97
C GLU A 827 40.07 24.68 24.11
N GLN A 828 40.83 25.36 24.98
CA GLN A 828 42.21 25.00 25.31
C GLN A 828 42.32 23.61 25.96
N ARG A 829 41.42 23.27 26.89
CA ARG A 829 41.37 21.93 27.49
C ARG A 829 40.99 20.85 26.48
N ALA A 830 40.02 21.11 25.61
CA ALA A 830 39.63 20.18 24.55
C ALA A 830 40.81 19.88 23.60
N ALA A 831 41.56 20.91 23.20
CA ALA A 831 42.75 20.77 22.34
C ALA A 831 43.87 19.90 22.96
N SER A 832 43.91 19.73 24.29
CA SER A 832 44.85 18.82 24.96
C SER A 832 44.54 17.32 24.75
N GLY A 833 43.43 16.98 24.07
CA GLY A 833 43.07 15.61 23.69
C GLY A 833 42.37 14.80 24.79
N THR A 834 41.99 15.44 25.90
CA THR A 834 41.37 14.78 27.07
C THR A 834 39.84 14.80 27.05
N GLU A 835 39.20 15.65 26.24
CA GLU A 835 37.74 15.75 26.16
C GLU A 835 37.10 14.77 25.15
N THR A 836 35.84 14.41 25.41
CA THR A 836 35.01 13.52 24.57
C THR A 836 34.95 13.97 23.10
N TRP A 837 34.93 15.29 22.87
CA TRP A 837 34.84 15.87 21.53
C TRP A 837 36.04 15.57 20.62
N GLU A 838 37.27 15.53 21.17
CA GLU A 838 38.48 15.20 20.40
C GLU A 838 38.71 13.69 20.34
N THR A 839 38.46 12.98 21.44
CA THR A 839 38.66 11.53 21.52
C THR A 839 37.78 10.74 20.54
N ARG A 840 36.63 11.30 20.11
CA ARG A 840 35.72 10.67 19.13
C ARG A 840 36.38 10.31 17.80
N ARG A 841 37.45 11.01 17.41
CA ARG A 841 38.23 10.75 16.19
C ARG A 841 38.94 9.37 16.23
N ARG A 842 39.23 8.87 17.43
CA ARG A 842 39.99 7.62 17.65
C ARG A 842 39.11 6.41 18.01
N VAL A 843 37.79 6.59 18.13
CA VAL A 843 36.86 5.52 18.51
C VAL A 843 36.54 4.64 17.28
N ARG A 844 36.64 3.31 17.45
CA ARG A 844 36.30 2.31 16.41
C ARG A 844 34.83 1.90 16.44
N GLY A 845 34.38 1.23 15.38
CA GLY A 845 33.04 0.64 15.26
C GLY A 845 31.92 1.67 15.10
N TYR A 846 30.67 1.22 15.26
CA TYR A 846 29.49 2.09 15.11
C TYR A 846 29.53 3.32 16.02
N ARG A 847 30.12 3.21 17.22
CA ARG A 847 30.28 4.34 18.14
C ARG A 847 31.15 5.45 17.54
N GLY A 848 32.24 5.07 16.89
CA GLY A 848 33.10 6.01 16.18
C GLY A 848 32.36 6.69 15.04
N LEU A 849 31.63 5.92 14.22
CA LEU A 849 30.81 6.46 13.13
C LEU A 849 29.80 7.47 13.68
N TYR A 850 29.01 7.05 14.69
CA TYR A 850 27.98 7.89 15.29
C TYR A 850 28.56 9.21 15.79
N MET A 851 29.59 9.18 16.63
CA MET A 851 30.11 10.39 17.25
C MET A 851 30.74 11.37 16.24
N ARG A 852 31.26 10.89 15.11
CA ARG A 852 31.85 11.75 14.07
C ARG A 852 30.80 12.38 13.16
N GLU A 853 29.76 11.63 12.84
CA GLU A 853 28.83 11.98 11.77
C GLU A 853 27.49 12.54 12.27
N VAL A 854 27.15 12.33 13.56
CA VAL A 854 25.89 12.83 14.12
C VAL A 854 25.87 14.36 14.18
N ASN A 855 24.78 14.94 13.69
CA ASN A 855 24.52 16.36 13.80
C ASN A 855 23.77 16.72 15.10
N GLN A 856 23.51 18.01 15.31
CA GLN A 856 22.88 18.50 16.54
C GLN A 856 21.35 18.26 16.55
N ALA A 857 20.71 18.43 17.70
CA ALA A 857 19.32 18.02 17.91
C ALA A 857 18.31 18.83 17.07
N GLU A 858 18.57 20.11 16.83
CA GLU A 858 17.80 21.02 15.96
C GLU A 858 17.84 20.60 14.49
N GLU A 859 18.86 19.83 14.09
CA GLU A 859 18.97 19.27 12.74
C GLU A 859 18.49 17.81 12.67
N GLY A 860 18.03 17.26 13.80
CA GLY A 860 17.41 15.94 13.91
C GLY A 860 18.30 14.82 14.45
N ALA A 861 19.53 15.11 14.91
CA ALA A 861 20.51 14.13 15.39
C ALA A 861 20.73 12.95 14.42
N ASP A 862 20.70 13.24 13.12
CA ASP A 862 20.95 12.31 12.02
C ASP A 862 22.43 12.30 11.62
N PHE A 863 22.84 11.40 10.73
CA PHE A 863 24.17 11.44 10.16
C PHE A 863 24.23 12.41 8.98
N GLY A 864 25.18 13.34 9.00
CA GLY A 864 25.33 14.35 7.95
C GLY A 864 25.38 13.75 6.55
N PHE A 865 26.14 12.67 6.37
CA PHE A 865 26.29 11.98 5.08
C PHE A 865 25.02 11.23 4.59
N LEU A 866 24.01 11.03 5.45
CA LEU A 866 22.72 10.43 5.09
C LEU A 866 21.62 11.45 4.81
N THR A 867 21.87 12.73 5.08
CA THR A 867 20.93 13.79 4.71
C THR A 867 20.83 13.91 3.19
N ALA A 868 19.76 14.53 2.69
CA ALA A 868 19.57 14.73 1.26
C ALA A 868 20.66 15.60 0.61
N ALA A 869 21.35 16.44 1.41
CA ALA A 869 22.50 17.22 0.96
C ALA A 869 23.77 16.37 0.77
N GLY A 870 23.79 15.15 1.31
CA GLY A 870 24.97 14.29 1.34
C GLY A 870 26.06 14.82 2.29
N PRO A 871 27.28 14.29 2.20
CA PRO A 871 28.38 14.77 3.02
C PRO A 871 28.68 16.23 2.71
N VAL A 872 28.63 17.10 3.72
CA VAL A 872 28.99 18.52 3.56
C VAL A 872 30.46 18.61 3.12
N PRO A 873 30.76 19.14 1.92
CA PRO A 873 32.15 19.32 1.49
C PRO A 873 32.74 20.48 2.31
N GLY A 874 33.56 20.20 3.34
CA GLY A 874 34.25 21.29 4.03
C GLY A 874 34.70 21.12 5.49
N VAL A 875 34.38 20.03 6.18
CA VAL A 875 35.09 19.74 7.45
C VAL A 875 36.39 19.01 7.10
N SER A 876 37.40 19.81 6.78
CA SER A 876 38.73 19.37 6.36
C SER A 876 39.25 18.22 7.23
N ARG A 877 39.64 17.12 6.56
CA ARG A 877 40.75 16.30 7.02
C ARG A 877 41.91 17.27 7.24
N ALA A 878 42.22 17.58 8.50
CA ALA A 878 43.49 18.19 8.84
C ALA A 878 44.57 17.28 8.25
N GLU A 879 45.46 17.91 7.50
CA GLU A 879 46.61 17.32 6.82
C GLU A 879 47.34 16.35 7.76
N GLU A 880 47.32 15.06 7.45
CA GLU A 880 48.42 14.18 7.82
C GLU A 880 49.36 14.13 6.63
N GLY A 881 50.42 14.93 6.71
CA GLY A 881 51.54 14.85 5.80
C GLY A 881 52.27 13.52 5.92
N GLY A 882 52.76 13.03 4.78
CA GLY A 882 53.89 12.10 4.74
C GLY A 882 53.67 10.89 3.82
N GLY A 883 54.28 10.94 2.64
CA GLY A 883 54.61 9.75 1.86
C GLY A 883 54.08 9.76 0.44
N GLY A 884 54.79 10.47 -0.45
CA GLY A 884 54.59 10.34 -1.89
C GLY A 884 54.81 8.90 -2.38
N GLY A 885 54.01 8.54 -3.38
CA GLY A 885 54.09 7.27 -4.08
C GLY A 885 52.96 7.20 -5.10
N GLY A 886 53.09 7.94 -6.19
CA GLY A 886 52.14 7.88 -7.29
C GLY A 886 52.21 6.54 -8.00
N VAL A 887 51.06 6.04 -8.43
CA VAL A 887 50.93 5.20 -9.63
C VAL A 887 49.56 5.52 -10.24
N SER A 888 49.60 5.95 -11.49
CA SER A 888 48.50 6.06 -12.44
C SER A 888 47.99 4.67 -12.85
N ASP A 889 46.68 4.48 -12.84
CA ASP A 889 45.87 4.04 -13.99
C ASP A 889 44.36 4.08 -13.64
#